data_AF-A0A455TQC2-F1
#
_entry.id   AF-A0A455TQC2-F1
#
_cell.length_a   1.000
_cell.length_b   1.000
_cell.length_c   1.000
_cell.angle_alpha   90.00
_cell.angle_beta   90.00
_cell.angle_gamma   90.00
#
_symmetry.space_group_name_H-M   'P 1'
#
loop_
_entity.id
_entity.type
_entity.pdbx_description
1 polymer ?
#
loop_
_entity_poly.entity_id
_entity_poly.type
_entity_poly.pdbx_seq_one_letter_code
_entity_poly.pdbx_strand_id
1 'polypeptide(L)'
;MSVKASGGSPVAKPQLYRTASISAIIQAEQQDRFLQLGELNQLITFLNSGNKRLAVADMLTQNANLLVAKAADKIFTGGSAISYLERPQASFLSEDPSSRNVGAKSTISQKMQKSKLPAVVANLDEATPAGFKPINVVRYGTTRMKKSLRDLDWFLRYLTYAIVAGDPNILSVNIRGLRELIDNACSSAAASVALREMRKVAVTLFKNDQEATDLVLEYFNIVISEFDAAGLTDITRKRQFGTEQGLRLPQIYAQAGTSRQKFVMKSNLSVDEKNSIVRACYRQVFERDIQKGYSLSFSDIESQVKNGQLSIKEFIRSLGKSETYRKQFLEPFVNSRALELAFRHFLGRGPSSLSEFQTFFAVLSSRGLPGLVDSLINSSEYADYFGEETVPYLRSLGEEPQECRNWGPQINLFNYSAPFRKVPQFLTLFSNYNQALPDQHPYGQGNDPLLIQFGAIFTKDTVNPKSRPAFFGKDTRRLLIRRGPGIYNQISSPELRSKNAGSLGPVIFKLGSQRNDSSDQITMSNQSVINAVYLRVFGRQVYQEELLNFKLVESKVKDGNLSVKEFVRYLSKSAAFRALYWEPLYVCKAIEYIHNRLLGRPTYGRQEINQYFDIAYKQSYYKVIDAIIDSAEYAEAFGDNTVPYERYLTSSAISMRSIRQNPTYASSSTTIDRFIQLGKVKDPVSSSNLDRKIKQGVTTLRDQTVVFELTSQETSNTHSLEILLRAAYRQIFERDINPFSLGYELTELERAFTKGELSVKQLVGKLGESSLYLKEFYQQYPNTKVIELGTKHFLGRAPNNQAEIRYYNQILASQGLKAFIQSLVNSNEYATIFSDNIVPYRRFPTLPAANFPNTERLYNNFTKQDPGIVIPSFQAAVGNQ
;
A
#
# COMPACT_ATOMS: atom_id res chain seq x y z
N MET A 1 -17.87 -18.44 20.94
CA MET A 1 -16.78 -17.75 20.22
C MET A 1 -17.38 -16.91 19.12
N SER A 2 -17.11 -15.59 19.09
CA SER A 2 -17.55 -14.74 17.98
C SER A 2 -16.55 -14.86 16.82
N VAL A 3 -17.05 -15.15 15.61
CA VAL A 3 -16.23 -15.20 14.40
C VAL A 3 -16.00 -13.77 13.91
N LYS A 4 -14.75 -13.31 13.92
CA LYS A 4 -14.40 -11.89 13.68
C LYS A 4 -13.96 -11.61 12.23
N ALA A 5 -13.57 -12.64 11.50
CA ALA A 5 -13.10 -12.53 10.12
C ALA A 5 -13.76 -13.59 9.24
N SER A 6 -13.80 -13.33 7.93
CA SER A 6 -14.32 -14.26 6.94
C SER A 6 -13.41 -14.31 5.73
N GLY A 7 -13.24 -15.51 5.17
CA GLY A 7 -12.59 -15.71 3.88
C GLY A 7 -13.54 -15.60 2.68
N GLY A 8 -14.82 -15.29 2.94
CA GLY A 8 -15.90 -15.36 1.97
C GLY A 8 -16.46 -16.78 1.82
N SER A 9 -17.69 -16.85 1.32
CA SER A 9 -18.42 -18.09 1.04
C SER A 9 -18.74 -18.15 -0.46
N PRO A 10 -17.78 -18.55 -1.31
CA PRO A 10 -18.04 -18.74 -2.73
C PRO A 10 -19.08 -19.85 -2.92
N VAL A 11 -19.87 -19.74 -3.98
CA VAL A 11 -20.86 -20.77 -4.33
C VAL A 11 -20.13 -22.01 -4.81
N ALA A 12 -20.07 -23.04 -3.97
CA ALA A 12 -19.54 -24.35 -4.31
C ALA A 12 -20.69 -25.35 -4.41
N LYS A 13 -20.82 -25.99 -5.56
CA LYS A 13 -21.79 -27.06 -5.79
C LYS A 13 -21.07 -28.40 -5.62
N PRO A 14 -21.49 -29.28 -4.70
CA PRO A 14 -20.90 -30.61 -4.59
C PRO A 14 -21.20 -31.42 -5.85
N GLN A 15 -20.30 -32.34 -6.19
CA GLN A 15 -20.54 -33.28 -7.28
C GLN A 15 -21.53 -34.35 -6.78
N LEU A 16 -22.63 -34.54 -7.50
CA LEU A 16 -23.70 -35.46 -7.10
C LEU A 16 -23.52 -36.82 -7.79
N TYR A 17 -23.45 -36.80 -9.12
CA TYR A 17 -23.28 -37.97 -9.97
C TYR A 17 -22.69 -37.51 -11.31
N ARG A 18 -22.28 -38.47 -12.16
CA ARG A 18 -21.83 -38.19 -13.53
C ARG A 18 -22.84 -38.72 -14.54
N THR A 19 -22.86 -38.14 -15.73
CA THR A 19 -23.61 -38.65 -16.88
C THR A 19 -22.62 -39.08 -17.96
N ALA A 20 -23.06 -39.93 -18.89
CA ALA A 20 -22.23 -40.35 -20.00
C ALA A 20 -21.72 -39.16 -20.82
N SER A 21 -22.61 -38.22 -21.18
CA SER A 21 -22.26 -37.00 -21.91
C SER A 21 -21.29 -36.08 -21.16
N ILE A 22 -21.54 -35.81 -19.88
CA ILE A 22 -20.70 -34.90 -19.08
C ILE A 22 -19.31 -35.50 -18.88
N SER A 23 -19.21 -36.81 -18.66
CA SER A 23 -17.93 -37.48 -18.49
C SER A 23 -17.01 -37.33 -19.70
N ALA A 24 -17.54 -37.54 -20.93
CA ALA A 24 -16.77 -37.39 -22.17
C ALA A 24 -16.29 -35.95 -22.38
N ILE A 25 -17.13 -34.95 -22.11
CA ILE A 25 -16.79 -33.53 -22.25
C ILE A 25 -15.74 -33.11 -21.20
N ILE A 26 -15.91 -33.53 -19.94
CA ILE A 26 -14.97 -33.18 -18.86
C ILE A 26 -13.59 -33.78 -19.11
N GLN A 27 -13.47 -34.97 -19.71
CA GLN A 27 -12.16 -35.55 -20.04
C GLN A 27 -11.38 -34.70 -21.04
N ALA A 28 -12.04 -34.14 -22.06
CA ALA A 28 -11.41 -33.23 -23.00
C ALA A 28 -11.06 -31.88 -22.34
N GLU A 29 -11.98 -31.35 -21.52
CA GLU A 29 -11.82 -30.09 -20.79
C GLU A 29 -10.64 -30.12 -19.80
N GLN A 30 -10.52 -31.18 -19.00
CA GLN A 30 -9.39 -31.37 -18.07
C GLN A 30 -8.04 -31.42 -18.79
N GLN A 31 -8.01 -31.70 -20.09
CA GLN A 31 -6.80 -31.78 -20.90
C GLN A 31 -6.56 -30.54 -21.79
N ASP A 32 -7.42 -29.51 -21.75
CA ASP A 32 -7.44 -28.38 -22.68
C ASP A 32 -7.42 -28.81 -24.17
N ARG A 33 -8.01 -29.98 -24.44
CA ARG A 33 -8.13 -30.53 -25.80
C ARG A 33 -9.48 -30.14 -26.38
N PHE A 34 -9.52 -30.05 -27.71
CA PHE A 34 -10.79 -30.19 -28.41
C PHE A 34 -11.21 -31.66 -28.40
N LEU A 35 -12.52 -31.89 -28.38
CA LEU A 35 -13.12 -33.22 -28.41
C LEU A 35 -12.56 -34.03 -29.58
N GLN A 36 -12.07 -35.22 -29.28
CA GLN A 36 -11.54 -36.13 -30.30
C GLN A 36 -12.69 -36.88 -30.98
N LEU A 37 -12.44 -37.43 -32.17
CA LEU A 37 -13.45 -38.18 -32.92
C LEU A 37 -14.03 -39.36 -32.13
N GLY A 38 -13.20 -40.06 -31.33
CA GLY A 38 -13.66 -41.14 -30.45
C GLY A 38 -14.64 -40.68 -29.38
N GLU A 39 -14.34 -39.56 -28.71
CA GLU A 39 -15.21 -38.95 -27.68
C GLU A 39 -16.51 -38.41 -28.30
N LEU A 40 -16.44 -37.85 -29.51
CA LEU A 40 -17.62 -37.43 -30.28
C LEU A 40 -18.50 -38.62 -30.67
N ASN A 41 -17.89 -39.71 -31.13
CA ASN A 41 -18.62 -40.94 -31.44
C ASN A 41 -19.32 -41.51 -30.20
N GLN A 42 -18.68 -41.48 -29.03
CA GLN A 42 -19.31 -41.87 -27.76
C GLN A 42 -20.51 -40.98 -27.40
N LEU A 43 -20.44 -39.69 -27.68
CA LEU A 43 -21.54 -38.76 -27.45
C LEU A 43 -22.70 -39.05 -28.42
N ILE A 44 -22.40 -39.27 -29.70
CA ILE A 44 -23.37 -39.63 -30.74
C ILE A 44 -24.10 -40.93 -30.38
N THR A 45 -23.36 -41.99 -29.99
CA THR A 45 -23.98 -43.26 -29.60
C THR A 45 -24.89 -43.10 -28.40
N PHE A 46 -24.48 -42.32 -27.39
CA PHE A 46 -25.33 -42.03 -26.23
C PHE A 46 -26.61 -41.30 -26.63
N LEU A 47 -26.53 -40.21 -27.41
CA LEU A 47 -27.69 -39.44 -27.82
C LEU A 47 -28.66 -40.21 -28.72
N ASN A 48 -28.13 -41.02 -29.65
CA ASN A 48 -28.96 -41.87 -30.52
C ASN A 48 -29.77 -42.90 -29.70
N SER A 49 -29.23 -43.38 -28.58
CA SER A 49 -29.94 -44.30 -27.66
C SER A 49 -30.95 -43.60 -26.73
N GLY A 50 -31.08 -42.26 -26.79
CA GLY A 50 -31.89 -41.46 -25.86
C GLY A 50 -33.38 -41.82 -25.85
N ASN A 51 -34.00 -41.95 -27.04
CA ASN A 51 -35.44 -42.26 -27.13
C ASN A 51 -35.79 -43.61 -26.48
N LYS A 52 -34.91 -44.62 -26.62
CA LYS A 52 -35.11 -45.92 -25.99
C LYS A 52 -35.04 -45.81 -24.46
N ARG A 53 -34.07 -45.07 -23.93
CA ARG A 53 -33.93 -44.84 -22.47
C ARG A 53 -35.13 -44.12 -21.88
N LEU A 54 -35.67 -43.12 -22.59
CA LEU A 54 -36.88 -42.42 -22.19
C LEU A 54 -38.09 -43.35 -22.20
N ALA A 55 -38.28 -44.15 -23.26
CA ALA A 55 -39.37 -45.12 -23.33
C ALA A 55 -39.31 -46.15 -22.19
N VAL A 56 -38.11 -46.63 -21.84
CA VAL A 56 -37.90 -47.53 -20.70
C VAL A 56 -38.26 -46.84 -19.38
N ALA A 57 -37.79 -45.61 -19.17
CA ALA A 57 -38.11 -44.85 -17.96
C ALA A 57 -39.61 -44.55 -17.83
N ASP A 58 -40.28 -44.19 -18.94
CA ASP A 58 -41.73 -43.94 -18.98
C ASP A 58 -42.51 -45.20 -18.63
N MET A 59 -42.14 -46.36 -19.19
CA MET A 59 -42.80 -47.63 -18.88
C MET A 59 -42.61 -48.05 -17.42
N LEU A 60 -41.42 -47.83 -16.85
CA LEU A 60 -41.15 -48.11 -15.43
C LEU A 60 -41.89 -47.16 -14.49
N THR A 61 -41.98 -45.88 -14.84
CA THR A 61 -42.70 -44.87 -14.03
C THR A 61 -44.21 -45.07 -14.08
N GLN A 62 -44.79 -45.37 -15.24
CA GLN A 62 -46.22 -45.71 -15.37
C GLN A 62 -46.60 -46.95 -14.53
N ASN A 63 -45.74 -47.96 -14.51
CA ASN A 63 -45.97 -49.21 -13.78
C ASN A 63 -45.36 -49.22 -12.36
N ALA A 64 -44.99 -48.06 -11.82
CA ALA A 64 -44.24 -47.98 -10.57
C ALA A 64 -45.02 -48.52 -9.36
N ASN A 65 -46.35 -48.31 -9.30
CA ASN A 65 -47.19 -48.85 -8.23
C ASN A 65 -47.23 -50.38 -8.25
N LEU A 66 -47.26 -50.99 -9.45
CA LEU A 66 -47.26 -52.43 -9.62
C LEU A 66 -45.92 -53.06 -9.21
N LEU A 67 -44.81 -52.43 -9.58
CA LEU A 67 -43.46 -52.87 -9.21
C LEU A 67 -43.26 -52.85 -7.69
N VAL A 68 -43.61 -51.73 -7.05
CA VAL A 68 -43.49 -51.57 -5.59
C VAL A 68 -44.45 -52.50 -4.84
N ALA A 69 -45.68 -52.67 -5.32
CA ALA A 69 -46.66 -53.57 -4.69
C ALA A 69 -46.20 -55.03 -4.71
N LYS A 70 -45.80 -55.56 -5.88
CA LYS A 70 -45.33 -56.96 -5.98
C LYS A 70 -44.09 -57.24 -5.13
N ALA A 71 -43.17 -56.28 -5.08
CA ALA A 71 -41.99 -56.39 -4.22
C ALA A 71 -42.36 -56.35 -2.73
N ALA A 72 -43.27 -55.45 -2.34
CA ALA A 72 -43.73 -55.33 -0.97
C ALA A 72 -44.50 -56.58 -0.49
N ASP A 73 -45.36 -57.16 -1.33
CA ASP A 73 -46.13 -58.37 -1.02
C ASP A 73 -45.23 -59.60 -0.79
N LYS A 74 -44.03 -59.61 -1.40
CA LYS A 74 -43.06 -60.70 -1.21
C LYS A 74 -42.38 -60.65 0.15
N ILE A 75 -42.18 -59.45 0.71
CA ILE A 75 -41.42 -59.23 1.95
C ILE A 75 -42.30 -58.95 3.16
N PHE A 76 -43.52 -58.46 2.96
CA PHE A 76 -44.47 -58.12 4.02
C PHE A 76 -45.66 -59.09 4.05
N THR A 77 -46.15 -59.39 5.26
CA THR A 77 -47.31 -60.25 5.49
C THR A 77 -48.27 -59.61 6.49
N GLY A 78 -49.57 -59.93 6.39
CA GLY A 78 -50.57 -59.51 7.37
C GLY A 78 -51.20 -58.13 7.14
N GLY A 79 -51.26 -57.63 5.89
CA GLY A 79 -51.98 -56.42 5.52
C GLY A 79 -51.66 -55.92 4.10
N SER A 80 -52.39 -54.91 3.62
CA SER A 80 -52.09 -54.24 2.33
C SER A 80 -50.91 -53.28 2.50
N ALA A 81 -49.71 -53.72 2.10
CA ALA A 81 -48.49 -52.93 2.25
C ALA A 81 -48.57 -51.59 1.50
N ILE A 82 -49.12 -51.58 0.27
CA ILE A 82 -49.16 -50.39 -0.60
C ILE A 82 -49.89 -49.18 -0.01
N SER A 83 -50.80 -49.38 0.95
CA SER A 83 -51.55 -48.30 1.62
C SER A 83 -50.65 -47.29 2.37
N TYR A 84 -49.42 -47.68 2.71
CA TYR A 84 -48.45 -46.81 3.38
C TYR A 84 -47.54 -46.05 2.40
N LEU A 85 -47.74 -46.19 1.08
CA LEU A 85 -46.96 -45.46 0.09
C LEU A 85 -47.41 -43.99 0.02
N GLU A 86 -46.48 -43.08 0.26
CA GLU A 86 -46.71 -41.64 0.14
C GLU A 86 -46.11 -41.14 -1.18
N ARG A 87 -46.94 -40.74 -2.14
CA ARG A 87 -46.52 -39.95 -3.32
C ARG A 87 -47.48 -38.76 -3.48
N PRO A 88 -46.99 -37.54 -3.75
CA PRO A 88 -45.58 -37.11 -3.82
C PRO A 88 -44.92 -36.97 -2.44
N GLN A 89 -43.61 -37.22 -2.37
CA GLN A 89 -42.80 -37.08 -1.15
C GLN A 89 -42.40 -35.62 -0.85
N ALA A 90 -42.44 -34.75 -1.86
CA ALA A 90 -42.19 -33.33 -1.69
C ALA A 90 -43.49 -32.63 -1.25
N SER A 91 -43.42 -31.74 -0.27
CA SER A 91 -44.58 -30.99 0.23
C SER A 91 -45.02 -29.84 -0.68
N PHE A 92 -44.55 -29.79 -1.93
CA PHE A 92 -44.93 -28.76 -2.90
C PHE A 92 -46.23 -29.14 -3.62
N LEU A 93 -47.06 -28.14 -3.91
CA LEU A 93 -48.18 -28.30 -4.82
C LEU A 93 -47.62 -28.52 -6.23
N SER A 94 -47.72 -29.74 -6.77
CA SER A 94 -47.29 -30.05 -8.13
C SER A 94 -48.24 -29.43 -9.16
N GLU A 95 -47.71 -28.65 -10.11
CA GLU A 95 -48.47 -28.09 -11.24
C GLU A 95 -48.79 -29.14 -12.31
N ASP A 96 -48.08 -30.28 -12.30
CA ASP A 96 -48.28 -31.36 -13.28
C ASP A 96 -49.53 -32.21 -13.03
N PRO A 97 -50.36 -32.48 -14.06
CA PRO A 97 -51.61 -33.24 -13.95
C PRO A 97 -51.41 -34.73 -13.67
N SER A 98 -50.18 -35.26 -13.78
CA SER A 98 -49.84 -36.65 -13.39
C SER A 98 -50.08 -36.94 -11.91
N SER A 99 -50.18 -35.89 -11.08
CA SER A 99 -50.51 -35.96 -9.65
C SER A 99 -52.02 -35.92 -9.33
N ARG A 100 -52.89 -35.48 -10.27
CA ARG A 100 -54.33 -35.31 -10.03
C ARG A 100 -55.16 -36.59 -10.19
N ASN A 101 -54.63 -37.63 -10.82
CA ASN A 101 -55.35 -38.89 -11.08
C ASN A 101 -55.11 -40.01 -10.04
N VAL A 102 -54.78 -39.67 -8.78
CA VAL A 102 -54.70 -40.66 -7.69
C VAL A 102 -56.05 -40.84 -6.96
N GLY A 103 -57.10 -40.12 -7.38
CA GLY A 103 -58.44 -40.18 -6.79
C GLY A 103 -59.43 -41.18 -7.40
N ALA A 104 -59.03 -42.01 -8.36
CA ALA A 104 -59.91 -43.03 -8.94
C ALA A 104 -59.50 -44.43 -8.45
N LYS A 105 -60.39 -45.07 -7.68
CA LYS A 105 -60.34 -46.52 -7.40
C LYS A 105 -60.16 -47.26 -8.73
N SER A 106 -58.95 -47.71 -9.04
CA SER A 106 -58.74 -48.71 -10.08
C SER A 106 -59.16 -50.05 -9.51
N THR A 107 -60.38 -50.48 -9.87
CA THR A 107 -60.83 -51.86 -9.75
C THR A 107 -59.77 -52.77 -10.37
N ILE A 108 -59.08 -53.52 -9.52
CA ILE A 108 -58.19 -54.61 -9.90
C ILE A 108 -59.06 -55.70 -10.54
N SER A 109 -59.20 -55.66 -11.86
CA SER A 109 -59.70 -56.78 -12.64
C SER A 109 -58.58 -57.83 -12.75
N GLN A 110 -58.65 -58.84 -11.87
CA GLN A 110 -57.93 -60.08 -12.03
C GLN A 110 -58.37 -60.77 -13.32
N LYS A 111 -57.64 -60.55 -14.42
CA LYS A 111 -57.61 -61.47 -15.56
C LYS A 111 -56.27 -61.32 -16.26
N MET A 112 -55.31 -62.12 -15.82
CA MET A 112 -54.17 -62.47 -16.68
C MET A 112 -54.02 -63.99 -16.64
N GLN A 113 -54.38 -64.58 -17.77
CA GLN A 113 -54.23 -66.01 -18.06
C GLN A 113 -52.76 -66.42 -17.86
N LYS A 114 -52.55 -67.60 -17.28
CA LYS A 114 -51.27 -68.31 -17.27
C LYS A 114 -50.83 -68.55 -18.73
N SER A 115 -50.03 -67.64 -19.30
CA SER A 115 -49.29 -67.93 -20.52
C SER A 115 -47.91 -68.48 -20.14
N LYS A 116 -47.47 -69.50 -20.88
CA LYS A 116 -46.17 -70.17 -20.67
C LYS A 116 -45.04 -69.14 -20.70
N LEU A 117 -44.22 -69.18 -19.66
CA LEU A 117 -43.07 -68.30 -19.46
C LEU A 117 -41.97 -68.60 -20.50
N PRO A 118 -41.34 -67.58 -21.11
CA PRO A 118 -40.20 -67.77 -22.00
C PRO A 118 -38.93 -68.17 -21.20
N ALA A 119 -38.01 -68.88 -21.85
CA ALA A 119 -36.81 -69.49 -21.24
C ALA A 119 -35.88 -68.50 -20.51
N VAL A 120 -35.85 -67.22 -20.91
CA VAL A 120 -35.04 -66.16 -20.25
C VAL A 120 -35.51 -65.88 -18.81
N VAL A 121 -36.80 -66.08 -18.51
CA VAL A 121 -37.35 -65.86 -17.16
C VAL A 121 -37.05 -67.03 -16.22
N ALA A 122 -36.84 -68.24 -16.75
CA ALA A 122 -36.56 -69.43 -15.95
C ALA A 122 -35.19 -69.39 -15.25
N ASN A 123 -34.21 -68.65 -15.81
CA ASN A 123 -32.88 -68.48 -15.22
C ASN A 123 -32.78 -67.37 -14.17
N LEU A 124 -33.86 -66.62 -13.92
CA LEU A 124 -33.89 -65.51 -12.95
C LEU A 124 -34.39 -65.92 -11.55
N ASP A 125 -34.88 -67.16 -11.38
CA ASP A 125 -35.33 -67.68 -10.08
C ASP A 125 -34.14 -68.05 -9.17
N GLU A 126 -33.48 -67.02 -8.64
CA GLU A 126 -32.49 -67.16 -7.56
C GLU A 126 -33.14 -67.56 -6.23
N ALA A 127 -32.49 -68.46 -5.50
CA ALA A 127 -32.89 -68.89 -4.17
C ALA A 127 -32.94 -67.71 -3.17
N THR A 128 -33.91 -67.76 -2.24
CA THR A 128 -34.00 -66.78 -1.15
C THR A 128 -32.73 -66.81 -0.30
N PRO A 129 -32.15 -65.64 0.06
CA PRO A 129 -30.97 -65.57 0.92
C PRO A 129 -31.18 -66.32 2.25
N ALA A 130 -30.12 -66.95 2.77
CA ALA A 130 -30.16 -67.62 4.06
C ALA A 130 -30.55 -66.63 5.17
N GLY A 131 -31.59 -66.96 5.96
CA GLY A 131 -32.08 -66.11 7.05
C GLY A 131 -33.24 -65.17 6.72
N PHE A 132 -33.78 -65.19 5.50
CA PHE A 132 -34.98 -64.42 5.14
C PHE A 132 -36.22 -64.85 5.97
N LYS A 133 -36.88 -63.88 6.61
CA LYS A 133 -38.20 -64.03 7.24
C LYS A 133 -39.12 -62.91 6.78
N PRO A 134 -40.36 -63.20 6.36
CA PRO A 134 -41.31 -62.16 6.00
C PRO A 134 -41.67 -61.29 7.22
N ILE A 135 -41.74 -59.99 7.01
CA ILE A 135 -41.99 -59.00 8.04
C ILE A 135 -43.51 -58.82 8.21
N ASN A 136 -44.01 -58.90 9.44
CA ASN A 136 -45.43 -58.67 9.71
C ASN A 136 -45.73 -57.16 9.79
N VAL A 137 -46.67 -56.67 8.98
CA VAL A 137 -47.03 -55.24 8.87
C VAL A 137 -47.42 -54.63 10.23
N VAL A 138 -48.19 -55.36 11.04
CA VAL A 138 -48.69 -54.89 12.34
C VAL A 138 -47.55 -54.72 13.35
N ARG A 139 -46.61 -55.68 13.39
CA ARG A 139 -45.45 -55.62 14.28
C ARG A 139 -44.42 -54.58 13.84
N TYR A 140 -44.34 -54.32 12.54
CA TYR A 140 -43.39 -53.37 11.99
C TYR A 140 -43.79 -51.91 12.28
N GLY A 141 -45.09 -51.62 12.29
CA GLY A 141 -45.61 -50.30 12.62
C GLY A 141 -45.54 -49.32 11.45
N THR A 142 -46.38 -48.28 11.52
CA THR A 142 -46.69 -47.42 10.36
C THR A 142 -45.50 -46.59 9.87
N THR A 143 -44.67 -46.07 10.77
CA THR A 143 -43.51 -45.22 10.42
C THR A 143 -42.40 -46.00 9.71
N ARG A 144 -42.08 -47.21 10.20
CA ARG A 144 -41.11 -48.10 9.55
C ARG A 144 -41.63 -48.62 8.22
N MET A 145 -42.93 -48.92 8.14
CA MET A 145 -43.59 -49.34 6.91
C MET A 145 -43.52 -48.25 5.81
N LYS A 146 -43.83 -46.99 6.17
CA LYS A 146 -43.68 -45.83 5.27
C LYS A 146 -42.25 -45.68 4.74
N LYS A 147 -41.24 -45.82 5.62
CA LYS A 147 -39.82 -45.77 5.21
C LYS A 147 -39.49 -46.87 4.20
N SER A 148 -39.88 -48.11 4.47
CA SER A 148 -39.59 -49.23 3.56
C SER A 148 -40.22 -49.05 2.18
N LEU A 149 -41.46 -48.57 2.07
CA LEU A 149 -42.07 -48.31 0.75
C LEU A 149 -41.47 -47.11 0.05
N ARG A 150 -41.14 -46.05 0.80
CA ARG A 150 -40.41 -44.90 0.27
C ARG A 150 -39.05 -45.35 -0.29
N ASP A 151 -38.35 -46.26 0.37
CA ASP A 151 -37.05 -46.75 -0.06
C ASP A 151 -37.18 -47.61 -1.34
N LEU A 152 -38.20 -48.49 -1.43
CA LEU A 152 -38.51 -49.21 -2.69
C LEU A 152 -38.84 -48.27 -3.85
N ASP A 153 -39.62 -47.22 -3.57
CA ASP A 153 -39.91 -46.18 -4.56
C ASP A 153 -38.65 -45.39 -4.95
N TRP A 154 -37.78 -45.10 -3.98
CA TRP A 154 -36.52 -44.41 -4.20
C TRP A 154 -35.57 -45.21 -5.08
N PHE A 155 -35.46 -46.53 -4.87
CA PHE A 155 -34.67 -47.40 -5.75
C PHE A 155 -35.17 -47.36 -7.19
N LEU A 156 -36.49 -47.46 -7.39
CA LEU A 156 -37.06 -47.38 -8.74
C LEU A 156 -36.82 -46.02 -9.39
N ARG A 157 -37.03 -44.93 -8.64
CA ARG A 157 -36.82 -43.57 -9.13
C ARG A 157 -35.37 -43.33 -9.54
N TYR A 158 -34.42 -43.69 -8.69
CA TYR A 158 -33.00 -43.49 -9.01
C TYR A 158 -32.53 -44.42 -10.13
N LEU A 159 -33.13 -45.61 -10.27
CA LEU A 159 -32.88 -46.50 -11.41
C LEU A 159 -33.35 -45.86 -12.71
N THR A 160 -34.55 -45.26 -12.74
CA THR A 160 -35.01 -44.53 -13.94
C THR A 160 -34.11 -43.33 -14.25
N TYR A 161 -33.63 -42.60 -13.23
CA TYR A 161 -32.68 -41.51 -13.43
C TYR A 161 -31.33 -41.99 -13.97
N ALA A 162 -30.83 -43.14 -13.49
CA ALA A 162 -29.58 -43.73 -13.96
C ALA A 162 -29.66 -44.13 -15.44
N ILE A 163 -30.77 -44.77 -15.86
CA ILE A 163 -30.99 -45.17 -17.26
C ILE A 163 -30.98 -43.96 -18.19
N VAL A 164 -31.70 -42.89 -17.80
CA VAL A 164 -31.78 -41.64 -18.57
C VAL A 164 -30.43 -40.91 -18.58
N ALA A 165 -29.73 -40.83 -17.45
CA ALA A 165 -28.40 -40.22 -17.35
C ALA A 165 -27.30 -41.01 -18.08
N GLY A 166 -27.51 -42.31 -18.22
CA GLY A 166 -26.67 -43.28 -18.91
C GLY A 166 -25.39 -43.70 -18.23
N ASP A 167 -25.27 -43.43 -16.94
CA ASP A 167 -24.19 -43.94 -16.11
C ASP A 167 -24.79 -44.38 -14.76
N PRO A 168 -24.40 -45.56 -14.23
CA PRO A 168 -24.88 -46.06 -12.95
C PRO A 168 -24.33 -45.31 -11.72
N ASN A 169 -23.50 -44.28 -11.87
CA ASN A 169 -22.87 -43.57 -10.75
C ASN A 169 -23.86 -43.09 -9.66
N ILE A 170 -25.07 -42.66 -10.05
CA ILE A 170 -26.10 -42.26 -9.07
C ILE A 170 -26.54 -43.44 -8.17
N LEU A 171 -26.47 -44.67 -8.68
CA LEU A 171 -26.82 -45.88 -7.95
C LEU A 171 -25.64 -46.30 -7.07
N SER A 172 -24.45 -46.41 -7.63
CA SER A 172 -23.28 -46.89 -6.88
C SER A 172 -22.97 -46.01 -5.67
N VAL A 173 -23.01 -44.68 -5.81
CA VAL A 173 -22.67 -43.75 -4.72
C VAL A 173 -23.70 -43.77 -3.60
N ASN A 174 -24.99 -43.90 -3.92
CA ASN A 174 -26.05 -43.77 -2.94
C ASN A 174 -26.46 -45.11 -2.29
N ILE A 175 -26.19 -46.24 -2.94
CA ILE A 175 -26.57 -47.58 -2.48
C ILE A 175 -25.41 -48.24 -1.72
N ARG A 176 -24.17 -47.97 -2.10
CA ARG A 176 -23.00 -48.54 -1.44
C ARG A 176 -22.93 -48.11 0.02
N GLY A 177 -22.84 -49.09 0.94
CA GLY A 177 -22.85 -48.84 2.38
C GLY A 177 -24.24 -48.61 3.00
N LEU A 178 -25.30 -48.57 2.18
CA LEU A 178 -26.67 -48.40 2.67
C LEU A 178 -27.15 -49.63 3.46
N ARG A 179 -26.67 -50.82 3.08
CA ARG A 179 -27.01 -52.08 3.74
C ARG A 179 -26.69 -52.05 5.23
N GLU A 180 -25.48 -51.63 5.61
CA GLU A 180 -25.07 -51.54 7.01
C GLU A 180 -25.86 -50.48 7.79
N LEU A 181 -26.30 -49.40 7.13
CA LEU A 181 -27.15 -48.37 7.75
C LEU A 181 -28.57 -48.87 8.01
N ILE A 182 -29.11 -49.71 7.13
CA ILE A 182 -30.47 -50.24 7.22
C ILE A 182 -30.55 -51.47 8.13
N ASP A 183 -29.48 -52.27 8.24
CA ASP A 183 -29.49 -53.55 8.98
C ASP A 183 -29.92 -53.41 10.45
N ASN A 184 -29.63 -52.26 11.06
CA ASN A 184 -30.08 -51.92 12.43
C ASN A 184 -31.61 -51.76 12.56
N ALA A 185 -32.31 -51.46 11.47
CA ALA A 185 -33.73 -51.12 11.46
C ALA A 185 -34.61 -52.12 10.69
N CYS A 186 -34.06 -52.77 9.66
CA CYS A 186 -34.75 -53.72 8.80
C CYS A 186 -33.79 -54.84 8.37
N SER A 187 -34.31 -56.04 8.14
CA SER A 187 -33.50 -57.15 7.63
C SER A 187 -32.93 -56.81 6.25
N SER A 188 -31.60 -56.79 6.14
CA SER A 188 -30.88 -56.65 4.87
C SER A 188 -31.29 -57.70 3.82
N ALA A 189 -31.52 -58.95 4.24
CA ALA A 189 -32.05 -60.02 3.39
C ALA A 189 -33.42 -59.69 2.76
N ALA A 190 -34.30 -58.99 3.48
CA ALA A 190 -35.60 -58.58 2.95
C ALA A 190 -35.46 -57.54 1.83
N ALA A 191 -34.56 -56.56 1.97
CA ALA A 191 -34.29 -55.57 0.93
C ALA A 191 -33.71 -56.23 -0.35
N SER A 192 -32.77 -57.17 -0.21
CA SER A 192 -32.21 -57.91 -1.36
C SER A 192 -33.27 -58.71 -2.11
N VAL A 193 -34.17 -59.41 -1.38
CA VAL A 193 -35.30 -60.13 -1.99
C VAL A 193 -36.26 -59.17 -2.72
N ALA A 194 -36.57 -58.01 -2.13
CA ALA A 194 -37.45 -57.03 -2.76
C ALA A 194 -36.87 -56.49 -4.08
N LEU A 195 -35.57 -56.16 -4.10
CA LEU A 195 -34.88 -55.69 -5.31
C LEU A 195 -34.85 -56.75 -6.42
N ARG A 196 -34.61 -58.02 -6.06
CA ARG A 196 -34.66 -59.15 -7.00
C ARG A 196 -36.07 -59.34 -7.58
N GLU A 197 -37.11 -59.17 -6.76
CA GLU A 197 -38.50 -59.24 -7.23
C GLU A 197 -38.83 -58.05 -8.16
N MET A 198 -38.41 -56.84 -7.82
CA MET A 198 -38.56 -55.67 -8.71
C MET A 198 -37.88 -55.89 -10.05
N ARG A 199 -36.66 -56.43 -10.06
CA ARG A 199 -35.92 -56.81 -11.29
C ARG A 199 -36.73 -57.80 -12.13
N LYS A 200 -37.20 -58.91 -11.53
CA LYS A 200 -38.00 -59.93 -12.22
C LYS A 200 -39.23 -59.33 -12.87
N VAL A 201 -40.01 -58.56 -12.12
CA VAL A 201 -41.24 -57.93 -12.61
C VAL A 201 -40.93 -56.91 -13.70
N ALA A 202 -39.88 -56.08 -13.53
CA ALA A 202 -39.48 -55.10 -14.53
C ALA A 202 -39.14 -55.75 -15.88
N VAL A 203 -38.35 -56.84 -15.88
CA VAL A 203 -38.00 -57.57 -17.11
C VAL A 203 -39.23 -58.14 -17.80
N THR A 204 -40.25 -58.58 -17.03
CA THR A 204 -41.49 -59.08 -17.64
C THR A 204 -42.29 -58.02 -18.40
N LEU A 205 -42.08 -56.74 -18.11
CA LEU A 205 -42.74 -55.62 -18.82
C LEU A 205 -42.15 -55.40 -20.22
N PHE A 206 -40.88 -55.78 -20.44
CA PHE A 206 -40.14 -55.48 -21.67
C PHE A 206 -39.93 -56.68 -22.60
N LYS A 207 -40.68 -57.78 -22.44
CA LYS A 207 -40.51 -59.04 -23.21
C LYS A 207 -40.44 -58.88 -24.74
N ASN A 208 -40.99 -57.79 -25.28
CA ASN A 208 -41.06 -57.53 -26.71
C ASN A 208 -39.84 -56.76 -27.26
N ASP A 209 -39.00 -56.16 -26.41
CA ASP A 209 -37.83 -55.36 -26.80
C ASP A 209 -36.59 -55.85 -26.05
N GLN A 210 -35.72 -56.57 -26.76
CA GLN A 210 -34.55 -57.21 -26.18
C GLN A 210 -33.48 -56.20 -25.72
N GLU A 211 -33.29 -55.11 -26.44
CA GLU A 211 -32.33 -54.06 -26.04
C GLU A 211 -32.79 -53.35 -24.76
N ALA A 212 -34.10 -53.09 -24.64
CA ALA A 212 -34.67 -52.54 -23.42
C ALA A 212 -34.54 -53.52 -22.24
N THR A 213 -34.74 -54.83 -22.45
CA THR A 213 -34.53 -55.82 -21.38
C THR A 213 -33.10 -55.86 -20.91
N ASP A 214 -32.14 -55.79 -21.82
CA ASP A 214 -30.71 -55.85 -21.50
C ASP A 214 -30.27 -54.62 -20.69
N LEU A 215 -30.72 -53.43 -21.10
CA LEU A 215 -30.50 -52.19 -20.33
C LEU A 215 -31.09 -52.31 -18.93
N VAL A 216 -32.35 -52.69 -18.79
CA VAL A 216 -33.01 -52.82 -17.48
C VAL A 216 -32.27 -53.83 -16.60
N LEU A 217 -31.88 -54.99 -17.16
CA LEU A 217 -31.11 -56.01 -16.45
C LEU A 217 -29.77 -55.48 -15.94
N GLU A 218 -29.02 -54.76 -16.78
CA GLU A 218 -27.71 -54.19 -16.42
C GLU A 218 -27.84 -53.27 -15.20
N TYR A 219 -28.76 -52.30 -15.22
CA TYR A 219 -28.92 -51.35 -14.12
C TYR A 219 -29.45 -52.01 -12.84
N PHE A 220 -30.40 -52.95 -12.93
CA PHE A 220 -30.88 -53.68 -11.74
C PHE A 220 -29.79 -54.58 -11.13
N ASN A 221 -28.94 -55.19 -11.94
CA ASN A 221 -27.83 -55.99 -11.44
C ASN A 221 -26.83 -55.13 -10.67
N ILE A 222 -26.59 -53.89 -11.10
CA ILE A 222 -25.74 -52.94 -10.38
C ILE A 222 -26.37 -52.52 -9.04
N VAL A 223 -27.67 -52.26 -9.01
CA VAL A 223 -28.39 -51.95 -7.75
C VAL A 223 -28.21 -53.07 -6.72
N ILE A 224 -28.37 -54.32 -7.15
CA ILE A 224 -28.28 -55.49 -6.27
C ILE A 224 -26.82 -55.71 -5.83
N SER A 225 -25.87 -55.63 -6.77
CA SER A 225 -24.45 -55.85 -6.45
C SER A 225 -23.87 -54.80 -5.51
N GLU A 226 -24.22 -53.52 -5.69
CA GLU A 226 -23.76 -52.43 -4.83
C GLU A 226 -24.44 -52.46 -3.45
N PHE A 227 -25.68 -52.97 -3.37
CA PHE A 227 -26.37 -53.16 -2.08
C PHE A 227 -25.77 -54.32 -1.29
N ASP A 228 -25.45 -55.44 -1.94
CA ASP A 228 -24.87 -56.61 -1.26
C ASP A 228 -23.39 -56.36 -0.87
N ALA A 229 -22.72 -55.41 -1.52
CA ALA A 229 -21.35 -55.02 -1.22
C ALA A 229 -21.22 -54.24 0.10
N ALA A 230 -20.11 -54.45 0.80
CA ALA A 230 -19.82 -53.76 2.05
C ALA A 230 -19.52 -52.27 1.85
N GLY A 231 -19.88 -51.46 2.86
CA GLY A 231 -19.51 -50.05 2.92
C GLY A 231 -18.00 -49.80 2.74
N LEU A 232 -17.68 -48.71 2.06
CA LEU A 232 -16.29 -48.31 1.82
C LEU A 232 -15.64 -47.72 3.07
N THR A 233 -14.32 -47.85 3.19
CA THR A 233 -13.56 -47.25 4.29
C THR A 233 -13.40 -45.75 4.09
N ASP A 234 -13.57 -44.96 5.15
CA ASP A 234 -13.37 -43.52 5.11
C ASP A 234 -11.93 -43.14 4.74
N ILE A 235 -11.79 -42.13 3.89
CA ILE A 235 -10.51 -41.51 3.55
C ILE A 235 -10.07 -40.65 4.74
N THR A 236 -8.98 -41.04 5.40
CA THR A 236 -8.40 -40.26 6.50
C THR A 236 -7.23 -39.41 6.03
N ARG A 237 -7.26 -38.13 6.35
CA ARG A 237 -6.15 -37.19 6.13
C ARG A 237 -5.43 -36.93 7.43
N LYS A 238 -4.30 -37.61 7.60
CA LYS A 238 -3.38 -37.40 8.73
C LYS A 238 -2.46 -36.23 8.41
N ARG A 239 -2.04 -35.47 9.44
CA ARG A 239 -1.13 -34.34 9.31
C ARG A 239 0.14 -34.60 10.09
N GLN A 240 1.23 -34.04 9.60
CA GLN A 240 2.56 -34.22 10.19
C GLN A 240 2.85 -33.16 11.25
N PHE A 241 2.42 -31.92 11.02
CA PHE A 241 2.57 -30.83 11.99
C PHE A 241 1.41 -30.81 12.99
N GLY A 242 1.72 -30.65 14.28
CA GLY A 242 0.71 -30.54 15.33
C GLY A 242 -0.21 -29.32 15.23
N THR A 243 0.12 -28.34 14.39
CA THR A 243 -0.70 -27.14 14.14
C THR A 243 -1.77 -27.34 13.07
N GLU A 244 -1.67 -28.42 12.29
CA GLU A 244 -2.65 -28.77 11.27
C GLU A 244 -3.65 -29.79 11.83
N GLN A 245 -4.92 -29.67 11.43
CA GLN A 245 -5.96 -30.60 11.86
C GLN A 245 -6.06 -31.80 10.91
N GLY A 246 -6.20 -33.00 11.48
CA GLY A 246 -6.58 -34.20 10.75
C GLY A 246 -8.07 -34.20 10.41
N LEU A 247 -8.43 -34.77 9.27
CA LEU A 247 -9.81 -34.82 8.79
C LEU A 247 -10.16 -36.19 8.22
N ARG A 248 -11.46 -36.48 8.05
CA ARG A 248 -11.96 -37.69 7.39
C ARG A 248 -13.05 -37.35 6.37
N LEU A 249 -13.16 -38.17 5.33
CA LEU A 249 -14.19 -38.05 4.29
C LEU A 249 -14.73 -39.45 3.94
N PRO A 250 -16.06 -39.65 3.89
CA PRO A 250 -16.63 -40.88 3.34
C PRO A 250 -16.19 -41.06 1.89
N GLN A 251 -15.66 -42.24 1.55
CA GLN A 251 -15.11 -42.48 0.21
C GLN A 251 -16.16 -42.33 -0.91
N ILE A 252 -17.43 -42.66 -0.63
CA ILE A 252 -18.55 -42.44 -1.56
C ILE A 252 -18.70 -40.98 -1.97
N TYR A 253 -18.39 -40.01 -1.08
CA TYR A 253 -18.45 -38.59 -1.40
C TYR A 253 -17.37 -38.19 -2.41
N ALA A 254 -16.21 -38.86 -2.38
CA ALA A 254 -15.12 -38.61 -3.31
C ALA A 254 -15.33 -39.29 -4.68
N GLN A 255 -16.03 -40.42 -4.69
CA GLN A 255 -16.40 -41.14 -5.91
C GLN A 255 -17.58 -40.49 -6.64
N ALA A 256 -18.34 -39.63 -5.97
CA ALA A 256 -19.44 -38.89 -6.55
C ALA A 256 -18.98 -37.95 -7.67
N GLY A 257 -19.60 -38.06 -8.84
CA GLY A 257 -19.26 -37.25 -10.01
C GLY A 257 -18.09 -37.76 -10.83
N THR A 258 -17.28 -36.85 -11.37
CA THR A 258 -16.16 -37.17 -12.25
C THR A 258 -14.84 -37.06 -11.51
N SER A 259 -14.12 -38.17 -11.39
CA SER A 259 -12.74 -38.15 -10.87
C SER A 259 -11.86 -37.28 -11.76
N ARG A 260 -10.96 -36.52 -11.13
CA ARG A 260 -9.87 -35.86 -11.87
C ARG A 260 -8.85 -36.90 -12.33
N GLN A 261 -8.34 -36.69 -13.53
CA GLN A 261 -7.27 -37.52 -14.07
C GLN A 261 -5.93 -37.17 -13.41
N LYS A 262 -5.15 -38.21 -13.08
CA LYS A 262 -3.80 -38.09 -12.53
C LYS A 262 -2.80 -38.52 -13.60
N PHE A 263 -1.85 -37.65 -13.89
CA PHE A 263 -0.82 -37.90 -14.89
C PHE A 263 0.42 -38.50 -14.21
N VAL A 264 0.86 -39.67 -14.67
CA VAL A 264 2.00 -40.39 -14.11
C VAL A 264 3.03 -40.61 -15.21
N MET A 265 4.28 -40.22 -14.97
CA MET A 265 5.36 -40.39 -15.91
C MET A 265 6.06 -41.73 -15.71
N LYS A 266 6.10 -42.57 -16.75
CA LYS A 266 6.86 -43.82 -16.80
C LYS A 266 7.73 -43.87 -18.05
N SER A 267 8.84 -44.62 -18.00
CA SER A 267 9.79 -44.74 -19.12
C SER A 267 9.16 -45.33 -20.38
N ASN A 268 8.25 -46.30 -20.23
CA ASN A 268 7.67 -47.09 -21.31
C ASN A 268 6.37 -46.51 -21.93
N LEU A 269 6.11 -45.21 -21.73
CA LEU A 269 4.92 -44.57 -22.30
C LEU A 269 5.11 -44.16 -23.76
N SER A 270 4.01 -44.06 -24.49
CA SER A 270 3.99 -43.51 -25.84
C SER A 270 4.44 -42.04 -25.86
N VAL A 271 4.90 -41.56 -27.02
CA VAL A 271 5.34 -40.17 -27.17
C VAL A 271 4.20 -39.19 -26.86
N ASP A 272 2.98 -39.53 -27.26
CA ASP A 272 1.79 -38.70 -27.04
C ASP A 272 1.41 -38.62 -25.55
N GLU A 273 1.45 -39.74 -24.83
CA GLU A 273 1.24 -39.75 -23.38
C GLU A 273 2.29 -38.93 -22.66
N LYS A 274 3.58 -39.11 -23.01
CA LYS A 274 4.68 -38.30 -22.45
C LYS A 274 4.46 -36.80 -22.69
N ASN A 275 4.05 -36.42 -23.90
CA ASN A 275 3.73 -35.04 -24.23
C ASN A 275 2.52 -34.51 -23.43
N SER A 276 1.49 -35.33 -23.23
CA SER A 276 0.32 -34.96 -22.42
C SER A 276 0.68 -34.70 -20.96
N ILE A 277 1.59 -35.49 -20.40
CA ILE A 277 2.09 -35.37 -19.02
C ILE A 277 2.93 -34.09 -18.86
N VAL A 278 3.81 -33.81 -19.82
CA VAL A 278 4.60 -32.56 -19.82
C VAL A 278 3.68 -31.34 -19.91
N ARG A 279 2.66 -31.37 -20.78
CA ARG A 279 1.64 -30.30 -20.85
C ARG A 279 0.84 -30.17 -19.55
N ALA A 280 0.53 -31.28 -18.87
CA ALA A 280 -0.09 -31.24 -17.55
C ALA A 280 0.79 -30.56 -16.50
N CYS A 281 2.12 -30.79 -16.53
CA CYS A 281 3.06 -30.09 -15.67
C CYS A 281 3.05 -28.58 -15.91
N TYR A 282 3.03 -28.14 -17.17
CA TYR A 282 2.95 -26.70 -17.48
C TYR A 282 1.68 -26.06 -16.95
N ARG A 283 0.53 -26.72 -17.16
CA ARG A 283 -0.77 -26.25 -16.67
C ARG A 283 -0.81 -26.17 -15.14
N GLN A 284 -0.20 -27.12 -14.45
CA GLN A 284 -0.12 -27.09 -12.99
C GLN A 284 0.80 -25.97 -12.48
N VAL A 285 2.05 -25.89 -12.98
CA VAL A 285 3.09 -24.99 -12.44
C VAL A 285 2.90 -23.54 -12.90
N PHE A 286 2.45 -23.32 -14.13
CA PHE A 286 2.25 -21.97 -14.70
C PHE A 286 0.78 -21.55 -14.80
N GLU A 287 -0.13 -22.37 -14.26
CA GLU A 287 -1.59 -22.23 -14.33
C GLU A 287 -2.21 -22.34 -15.74
N ARG A 288 -1.37 -22.45 -16.77
CA ARG A 288 -1.75 -22.50 -18.19
C ARG A 288 -0.67 -23.18 -19.01
N ASP A 289 -1.02 -23.63 -20.21
CA ASP A 289 -0.05 -24.16 -21.16
C ASP A 289 0.75 -23.02 -21.83
N ILE A 290 1.98 -22.80 -21.35
CA ILE A 290 2.90 -21.78 -21.86
C ILE A 290 3.51 -22.13 -23.22
N GLN A 291 3.58 -23.43 -23.55
CA GLN A 291 4.14 -23.89 -24.82
C GLN A 291 3.17 -23.56 -25.95
N LYS A 292 1.87 -23.85 -25.75
CA LYS A 292 0.83 -23.51 -26.71
C LYS A 292 0.58 -22.00 -26.80
N GLY A 293 0.61 -21.29 -25.67
CA GLY A 293 0.28 -19.87 -25.62
C GLY A 293 1.37 -18.92 -26.13
N TYR A 294 2.64 -19.25 -25.85
CA TYR A 294 3.76 -18.32 -26.09
C TYR A 294 4.99 -19.00 -26.73
N SER A 295 4.89 -20.28 -27.11
CA SER A 295 6.00 -21.05 -27.67
C SER A 295 7.23 -21.14 -26.75
N LEU A 296 7.02 -21.09 -25.43
CA LEU A 296 8.07 -21.31 -24.44
C LEU A 296 8.21 -22.81 -24.16
N SER A 297 9.43 -23.34 -24.27
CA SER A 297 9.74 -24.75 -23.99
C SER A 297 11.03 -24.89 -23.19
N PHE A 298 11.17 -26.03 -22.50
CA PHE A 298 12.39 -26.38 -21.76
C PHE A 298 12.97 -27.67 -22.33
N SER A 299 13.51 -27.59 -23.57
CA SER A 299 13.94 -28.74 -24.37
C SER A 299 14.80 -29.74 -23.60
N ASP A 300 15.77 -29.25 -22.85
CA ASP A 300 16.78 -30.07 -22.20
C ASP A 300 16.15 -30.90 -21.08
N ILE A 301 15.35 -30.23 -20.25
CA ILE A 301 14.70 -30.84 -19.09
C ILE A 301 13.54 -31.76 -19.54
N GLU A 302 12.80 -31.37 -20.59
CA GLU A 302 11.79 -32.23 -21.21
C GLU A 302 12.39 -33.53 -21.72
N SER A 303 13.54 -33.46 -22.41
CA SER A 303 14.23 -34.63 -22.95
C SER A 303 14.71 -35.56 -21.84
N GLN A 304 15.29 -34.99 -20.78
CA GLN A 304 15.74 -35.75 -19.60
C GLN A 304 14.59 -36.48 -18.91
N VAL A 305 13.42 -35.85 -18.77
CA VAL A 305 12.23 -36.48 -18.18
C VAL A 305 11.63 -37.54 -19.10
N LYS A 306 11.56 -37.26 -20.40
CA LYS A 306 11.08 -38.24 -21.40
C LYS A 306 11.94 -39.51 -21.44
N ASN A 307 13.23 -39.38 -21.18
CA ASN A 307 14.19 -40.48 -21.10
C ASN A 307 14.26 -41.14 -19.71
N GLY A 308 13.59 -40.59 -18.70
CA GLY A 308 13.61 -41.10 -17.32
C GLY A 308 14.89 -40.79 -16.55
N GLN A 309 15.74 -39.87 -17.04
CA GLN A 309 16.92 -39.38 -16.30
C GLN A 309 16.51 -38.48 -15.13
N LEU A 310 15.43 -37.71 -15.30
CA LEU A 310 14.80 -36.93 -14.25
C LEU A 310 13.42 -37.50 -13.91
N SER A 311 13.11 -37.55 -12.61
CA SER A 311 11.76 -37.83 -12.14
C SER A 311 10.85 -36.63 -12.34
N ILE A 312 9.53 -36.81 -12.22
CA ILE A 312 8.59 -35.68 -12.36
C ILE A 312 8.78 -34.66 -11.25
N LYS A 313 9.15 -35.14 -10.05
CA LYS A 313 9.47 -34.29 -8.90
C LYS A 313 10.64 -33.36 -9.21
N GLU A 314 11.71 -33.89 -9.79
CA GLU A 314 12.87 -33.08 -10.21
C GLU A 314 12.55 -32.15 -11.38
N PHE A 315 11.69 -32.59 -12.31
CA PHE A 315 11.16 -31.74 -13.36
C PHE A 315 10.43 -30.52 -12.80
N ILE A 316 9.54 -30.73 -11.84
CA ILE A 316 8.78 -29.64 -11.21
C ILE A 316 9.69 -28.73 -10.40
N ARG A 317 10.72 -29.28 -9.75
CA ARG A 317 11.74 -28.50 -9.04
C ARG A 317 12.49 -27.58 -10.00
N SER A 318 12.93 -28.09 -11.15
CA SER A 318 13.66 -27.28 -12.13
C SER A 318 12.77 -26.22 -12.78
N LEU A 319 11.50 -26.55 -13.07
CA LEU A 319 10.51 -25.57 -13.53
C LEU A 319 10.28 -24.46 -12.51
N GLY A 320 10.13 -24.80 -11.22
CA GLY A 320 9.93 -23.84 -10.13
C GLY A 320 11.13 -22.92 -9.88
N LYS A 321 12.35 -23.40 -10.17
CA LYS A 321 13.59 -22.61 -10.09
C LYS A 321 13.90 -21.81 -11.36
N SER A 322 13.16 -22.04 -12.44
CA SER A 322 13.40 -21.38 -13.72
C SER A 322 13.19 -19.87 -13.65
N GLU A 323 13.87 -19.14 -14.54
CA GLU A 323 13.69 -17.70 -14.67
C GLU A 323 12.26 -17.33 -15.10
N THR A 324 11.62 -18.18 -15.92
CA THR A 324 10.24 -17.97 -16.35
C THR A 324 9.26 -17.97 -15.19
N TYR A 325 9.43 -18.89 -14.23
CA TYR A 325 8.61 -18.96 -13.03
C TYR A 325 8.83 -17.73 -12.15
N ARG A 326 10.09 -17.32 -11.97
CA ARG A 326 10.45 -16.12 -11.21
C ARG A 326 9.80 -14.86 -11.78
N LYS A 327 9.92 -14.65 -13.11
CA LYS A 327 9.33 -13.50 -13.82
C LYS A 327 7.80 -13.45 -13.69
N GLN A 328 7.14 -14.61 -13.70
CA GLN A 328 5.67 -14.65 -13.65
C GLN A 328 5.10 -14.60 -12.24
N PHE A 329 5.72 -15.29 -11.26
CA PHE A 329 5.10 -15.55 -9.95
C PHE A 329 5.87 -15.02 -8.74
N LEU A 330 7.08 -14.49 -8.92
CA LEU A 330 7.83 -13.82 -7.84
C LEU A 330 7.91 -12.31 -8.06
N GLU A 331 8.49 -11.87 -9.17
CA GLU A 331 8.78 -10.45 -9.45
C GLU A 331 7.56 -9.51 -9.38
N PRO A 332 6.36 -9.87 -9.89
CA PRO A 332 5.18 -8.99 -9.81
C PRO A 332 4.43 -9.07 -8.47
N PHE A 333 4.94 -9.80 -7.48
CA PHE A 333 4.26 -10.09 -6.22
C PHE A 333 5.11 -9.78 -4.99
N VAL A 334 4.44 -9.53 -3.87
CA VAL A 334 5.09 -9.49 -2.55
C VAL A 334 5.42 -10.93 -2.13
N ASN A 335 6.52 -11.14 -1.38
CA ASN A 335 6.91 -12.46 -0.85
C ASN A 335 5.73 -13.23 -0.21
N SER A 336 4.87 -12.54 0.55
CA SER A 336 3.68 -13.14 1.16
C SER A 336 2.71 -13.74 0.13
N ARG A 337 2.51 -13.06 -1.00
CA ARG A 337 1.61 -13.52 -2.06
C ARG A 337 2.28 -14.58 -2.94
N ALA A 338 3.57 -14.44 -3.23
CA ALA A 338 4.35 -15.44 -3.95
C ALA A 338 4.35 -16.80 -3.24
N LEU A 339 4.44 -16.80 -1.91
CA LEU A 339 4.31 -18.01 -1.09
C LEU A 339 2.95 -18.69 -1.29
N GLU A 340 1.84 -17.95 -1.21
CA GLU A 340 0.49 -18.52 -1.40
C GLU A 340 0.31 -19.16 -2.79
N LEU A 341 0.91 -18.58 -3.83
CA LEU A 341 0.92 -19.14 -5.18
C LEU A 341 1.83 -20.37 -5.29
N ALA A 342 3.00 -20.37 -4.64
CA ALA A 342 3.87 -21.55 -4.59
C ALA A 342 3.16 -22.77 -3.99
N PHE A 343 2.38 -22.57 -2.92
CA PHE A 343 1.53 -23.62 -2.33
C PHE A 343 0.50 -24.18 -3.32
N ARG A 344 -0.14 -23.31 -4.10
CA ARG A 344 -1.05 -23.71 -5.18
C ARG A 344 -0.33 -24.57 -6.22
N HIS A 345 0.86 -24.18 -6.65
CA HIS A 345 1.52 -24.78 -7.81
C HIS A 345 2.20 -26.11 -7.45
N PHE A 346 2.91 -26.15 -6.33
CA PHE A 346 3.72 -27.31 -5.96
C PHE A 346 2.97 -28.30 -5.07
N LEU A 347 2.06 -27.82 -4.21
CA LEU A 347 1.29 -28.68 -3.31
C LEU A 347 -0.19 -28.79 -3.71
N GLY A 348 -0.68 -28.03 -4.67
CA GLY A 348 -2.09 -28.11 -5.08
C GLY A 348 -3.09 -27.68 -4.01
N ARG A 349 -2.68 -26.94 -2.98
CA ARG A 349 -3.57 -26.45 -1.90
C ARG A 349 -3.18 -25.06 -1.42
N GLY A 350 -4.01 -24.44 -0.60
CA GLY A 350 -3.62 -23.24 0.15
C GLY A 350 -2.87 -23.58 1.45
N PRO A 351 -2.15 -22.62 2.04
CA PRO A 351 -1.68 -22.73 3.42
C PRO A 351 -2.83 -23.05 4.37
N SER A 352 -2.59 -23.91 5.34
CA SER A 352 -3.58 -24.34 6.31
C SER A 352 -3.62 -23.41 7.52
N SER A 353 -2.46 -23.03 8.05
CA SER A 353 -2.30 -22.35 9.34
C SER A 353 -1.35 -21.16 9.28
N LEU A 354 -1.41 -20.30 10.31
CA LEU A 354 -0.51 -19.14 10.43
C LEU A 354 0.95 -19.58 10.68
N SER A 355 1.15 -20.63 11.48
CA SER A 355 2.48 -21.18 11.78
C SER A 355 3.15 -21.72 10.52
N GLU A 356 2.42 -22.52 9.73
CA GLU A 356 2.89 -23.01 8.43
C GLU A 356 3.25 -21.86 7.50
N PHE A 357 2.44 -20.79 7.45
CA PHE A 357 2.79 -19.62 6.66
C PHE A 357 4.11 -18.98 7.14
N GLN A 358 4.30 -18.83 8.45
CA GLN A 358 5.50 -18.20 9.03
C GLN A 358 6.78 -19.00 8.75
N THR A 359 6.73 -20.34 8.82
CA THR A 359 7.90 -21.19 8.57
C THR A 359 8.40 -21.05 7.13
N PHE A 360 7.50 -21.19 6.15
CA PHE A 360 7.86 -21.05 4.74
C PHE A 360 8.17 -19.60 4.36
N PHE A 361 7.57 -18.62 5.03
CA PHE A 361 7.90 -17.21 4.81
C PHE A 361 9.32 -16.88 5.29
N ALA A 362 9.77 -17.46 6.41
CA ALA A 362 11.14 -17.33 6.89
C ALA A 362 12.14 -17.96 5.91
N VAL A 363 11.82 -19.13 5.34
CA VAL A 363 12.65 -19.76 4.29
C VAL A 363 12.74 -18.87 3.06
N LEU A 364 11.60 -18.37 2.55
CA LEU A 364 11.58 -17.48 1.39
C LEU A 364 12.38 -16.19 1.62
N SER A 365 12.25 -15.59 2.80
CA SER A 365 12.92 -14.33 3.14
C SER A 365 14.44 -14.48 3.31
N SER A 366 14.91 -15.66 3.73
CA SER A 366 16.34 -15.92 3.97
C SER A 366 17.06 -16.55 2.76
N ARG A 367 16.42 -17.49 2.07
CA ARG A 367 17.03 -18.30 0.99
C ARG A 367 16.46 -18.00 -0.40
N GLY A 368 15.49 -17.10 -0.52
CA GLY A 368 14.84 -16.75 -1.77
C GLY A 368 13.98 -17.88 -2.36
N LEU A 369 13.63 -17.72 -3.63
CA LEU A 369 12.76 -18.65 -4.37
C LEU A 369 13.31 -20.09 -4.43
N PRO A 370 14.59 -20.34 -4.76
CA PRO A 370 15.11 -21.71 -4.83
C PRO A 370 14.97 -22.46 -3.50
N GLY A 371 15.26 -21.77 -2.38
CA GLY A 371 15.11 -22.36 -1.05
C GLY A 371 13.66 -22.69 -0.69
N LEU A 372 12.70 -21.84 -1.10
CA LEU A 372 11.27 -22.12 -0.92
C LEU A 372 10.84 -23.36 -1.72
N VAL A 373 11.17 -23.42 -3.01
CA VAL A 373 10.81 -24.53 -3.90
C VAL A 373 11.38 -25.85 -3.37
N ASP A 374 12.64 -25.85 -2.95
CA ASP A 374 13.28 -27.03 -2.35
C ASP A 374 12.57 -27.46 -1.05
N SER A 375 12.20 -26.52 -0.19
CA SER A 375 11.49 -26.84 1.06
C SER A 375 10.11 -27.45 0.84
N LEU A 376 9.38 -27.03 -0.21
CA LEU A 376 8.05 -27.56 -0.52
C LEU A 376 8.14 -28.95 -1.15
N ILE A 377 9.05 -29.15 -2.11
CA ILE A 377 9.19 -30.41 -2.84
C ILE A 377 9.86 -31.50 -2.00
N ASN A 378 10.75 -31.12 -1.08
CA ASN A 378 11.37 -32.05 -0.15
C ASN A 378 10.50 -32.34 1.10
N SER A 379 9.30 -31.77 1.17
CA SER A 379 8.38 -32.09 2.25
C SER A 379 7.88 -33.53 2.12
N SER A 380 7.70 -34.20 3.25
CA SER A 380 7.09 -35.53 3.29
C SER A 380 5.64 -35.50 2.79
N GLU A 381 4.93 -34.38 2.96
CA GLU A 381 3.62 -34.21 2.33
C GLU A 381 3.70 -34.34 0.80
N TYR A 382 4.67 -33.72 0.14
CA TYR A 382 4.80 -33.84 -1.31
C TYR A 382 4.99 -35.31 -1.73
N ALA A 383 5.86 -36.03 -1.01
CA ALA A 383 6.11 -37.46 -1.24
C ALA A 383 4.86 -38.32 -1.02
N ASP A 384 4.06 -38.04 0.01
CA ASP A 384 2.85 -38.80 0.35
C ASP A 384 1.76 -38.67 -0.74
N TYR A 385 1.58 -37.48 -1.32
CA TYR A 385 0.49 -37.23 -2.29
C TYR A 385 0.88 -37.48 -3.76
N PHE A 386 2.14 -37.22 -4.11
CA PHE A 386 2.59 -37.21 -5.51
C PHE A 386 3.71 -38.23 -5.77
N GLY A 387 4.49 -38.59 -4.75
CA GLY A 387 5.69 -39.39 -4.91
C GLY A 387 6.69 -38.71 -5.84
N GLU A 388 7.30 -39.49 -6.73
CA GLU A 388 8.28 -38.98 -7.71
C GLU A 388 7.83 -39.08 -9.17
N GLU A 389 6.69 -39.72 -9.42
CA GLU A 389 6.19 -40.02 -10.78
C GLU A 389 4.90 -39.27 -11.13
N THR A 390 4.13 -38.82 -10.14
CA THR A 390 2.82 -38.19 -10.37
C THR A 390 2.93 -36.67 -10.46
N VAL A 391 2.33 -36.08 -11.48
CA VAL A 391 2.22 -34.62 -11.62
C VAL A 391 1.33 -34.08 -10.49
N PRO A 392 1.72 -33.00 -9.78
CA PRO A 392 0.87 -32.36 -8.80
C PRO A 392 -0.45 -31.94 -9.42
N TYR A 393 -1.51 -32.08 -8.62
CA TYR A 393 -2.86 -31.72 -9.01
C TYR A 393 -3.48 -30.85 -7.92
N LEU A 394 -4.43 -30.01 -8.31
CA LEU A 394 -5.20 -29.20 -7.36
C LEU A 394 -6.04 -30.14 -6.48
N ARG A 395 -6.01 -29.96 -5.17
CA ARG A 395 -6.73 -30.76 -4.17
C ARG A 395 -7.99 -30.02 -3.76
N SER A 396 -9.04 -30.19 -4.55
CA SER A 396 -10.30 -29.45 -4.48
C SER A 396 -11.39 -30.20 -3.70
N LEU A 397 -12.61 -29.62 -3.66
CA LEU A 397 -13.76 -30.26 -3.03
C LEU A 397 -14.10 -31.58 -3.75
N GLY A 398 -14.22 -32.65 -2.97
CA GLY A 398 -14.53 -34.00 -3.48
C GLY A 398 -13.31 -34.92 -3.44
N GLU A 399 -12.13 -34.45 -3.84
CA GLU A 399 -10.93 -35.30 -3.87
C GLU A 399 -10.40 -35.65 -2.48
N GLU A 400 -10.47 -34.70 -1.56
CA GLU A 400 -9.94 -34.82 -0.21
C GLU A 400 -10.86 -34.15 0.83
N PRO A 401 -10.77 -34.56 2.11
CA PRO A 401 -11.41 -33.82 3.18
C PRO A 401 -10.82 -32.40 3.29
N GLN A 402 -11.71 -31.41 3.16
CA GLN A 402 -11.38 -29.99 3.20
C GLN A 402 -11.59 -29.40 4.60
N GLU A 403 -10.69 -28.51 5.01
CA GLU A 403 -10.87 -27.77 6.26
C GLU A 403 -11.75 -26.54 6.04
N CYS A 404 -12.60 -26.21 7.02
CA CYS A 404 -13.44 -25.01 6.95
C CYS A 404 -12.65 -23.71 7.17
N ARG A 405 -11.46 -23.79 7.78
CA ARG A 405 -10.64 -22.63 8.19
C ARG A 405 -10.19 -21.77 7.02
N ASN A 406 -9.82 -22.39 5.89
CA ASN A 406 -9.36 -21.72 4.67
C ASN A 406 -10.30 -21.93 3.48
N TRP A 407 -11.56 -22.32 3.73
CA TRP A 407 -12.57 -22.67 2.71
C TRP A 407 -12.66 -21.66 1.54
N GLY A 408 -13.01 -20.40 1.84
CA GLY A 408 -13.16 -19.35 0.83
C GLY A 408 -11.86 -19.04 0.08
N PRO A 409 -10.73 -18.76 0.77
CA PRO A 409 -9.46 -18.47 0.14
C PRO A 409 -8.94 -19.60 -0.74
N GLN A 410 -9.11 -20.86 -0.34
CA GLN A 410 -8.67 -22.01 -1.13
C GLN A 410 -9.47 -22.15 -2.43
N ILE A 411 -10.79 -22.02 -2.38
CA ILE A 411 -11.62 -22.04 -3.59
C ILE A 411 -11.25 -20.89 -4.53
N ASN A 412 -11.02 -19.68 -3.98
CA ASN A 412 -10.58 -18.53 -4.77
C ASN A 412 -9.17 -18.72 -5.36
N LEU A 413 -8.28 -19.44 -4.68
CA LEU A 413 -6.92 -19.71 -5.12
C LEU A 413 -6.88 -20.62 -6.34
N PHE A 414 -7.84 -21.53 -6.49
CA PHE A 414 -7.89 -22.46 -7.63
C PHE A 414 -8.46 -21.86 -8.92
N ASN A 415 -8.82 -20.59 -8.91
CA ASN A 415 -9.28 -19.89 -10.12
C ASN A 415 -8.11 -19.28 -10.90
N TYR A 416 -8.27 -19.16 -12.22
CA TYR A 416 -7.35 -18.42 -13.09
C TYR A 416 -7.22 -16.93 -12.70
N SER A 417 -8.15 -16.41 -11.91
CA SER A 417 -8.11 -15.03 -11.42
C SER A 417 -7.16 -14.82 -10.23
N ALA A 418 -6.64 -15.90 -9.64
CA ALA A 418 -5.78 -15.83 -8.45
C ALA A 418 -4.52 -14.97 -8.64
N PRO A 419 -3.75 -15.05 -9.76
CA PRO A 419 -2.57 -14.20 -9.97
C PRO A 419 -2.86 -12.70 -10.09
N PHE A 420 -4.11 -12.31 -10.38
CA PHE A 420 -4.47 -10.89 -10.48
C PHE A 420 -4.66 -10.24 -9.10
N ARG A 421 -4.85 -11.04 -8.05
CA ARG A 421 -4.86 -10.53 -6.67
C ARG A 421 -3.44 -10.35 -6.16
N LYS A 422 -3.05 -9.11 -5.89
CA LYS A 422 -1.70 -8.76 -5.40
C LYS A 422 -1.57 -8.76 -3.88
N VAL A 423 -2.69 -8.67 -3.16
CA VAL A 423 -2.73 -8.68 -1.69
C VAL A 423 -2.80 -10.12 -1.16
N PRO A 424 -1.98 -10.50 -0.14
CA PRO A 424 -2.03 -11.82 0.46
C PRO A 424 -3.38 -12.11 1.12
N GLN A 425 -3.93 -13.30 0.87
CA GLN A 425 -5.24 -13.73 1.38
C GLN A 425 -5.13 -14.48 2.71
N PHE A 426 -4.21 -15.43 2.80
CA PHE A 426 -4.14 -16.38 3.91
C PHE A 426 -3.53 -15.72 5.14
N LEU A 427 -2.42 -14.98 4.97
CA LEU A 427 -1.78 -14.27 6.08
C LEU A 427 -2.74 -13.29 6.74
N THR A 428 -3.43 -12.48 5.94
CA THR A 428 -4.37 -11.48 6.44
C THR A 428 -5.53 -12.18 7.16
N LEU A 429 -6.14 -13.19 6.54
CA LEU A 429 -7.24 -13.96 7.13
C LEU A 429 -6.85 -14.64 8.46
N PHE A 430 -5.76 -15.38 8.50
CA PHE A 430 -5.35 -16.09 9.71
C PHE A 430 -4.99 -15.14 10.86
N SER A 431 -4.34 -14.01 10.56
CA SER A 431 -4.10 -12.97 11.55
C SER A 431 -5.41 -12.38 12.07
N ASN A 432 -6.38 -12.13 11.18
CA ASN A 432 -7.67 -11.54 11.55
C ASN A 432 -8.56 -12.46 12.37
N TYR A 433 -8.41 -13.78 12.28
CA TYR A 433 -9.12 -14.70 13.18
C TYR A 433 -8.74 -14.46 14.65
N ASN A 434 -7.50 -14.04 14.91
CA ASN A 434 -7.01 -13.77 16.26
C ASN A 434 -7.26 -12.32 16.71
N GLN A 435 -7.30 -11.37 15.78
CA GLN A 435 -7.52 -9.95 16.07
C GLN A 435 -8.98 -9.58 16.35
N ALA A 436 -9.23 -8.37 16.84
CA ALA A 436 -10.58 -7.81 16.97
C ALA A 436 -11.21 -7.48 15.60
N LEU A 437 -12.47 -6.99 15.62
CA LEU A 437 -13.11 -6.50 14.39
C LEU A 437 -12.28 -5.36 13.76
N PRO A 438 -12.09 -5.35 12.43
CA PRO A 438 -11.35 -4.30 11.75
C PRO A 438 -12.09 -2.96 11.76
N ASP A 439 -11.34 -1.86 11.70
CA ASP A 439 -11.91 -0.54 11.40
C ASP A 439 -12.20 -0.41 9.89
N GLN A 440 -13.41 -0.76 9.49
CA GLN A 440 -13.94 -0.59 8.13
C GLN A 440 -15.46 -0.44 8.16
N HIS A 441 -16.06 -0.06 7.03
CA HIS A 441 -17.51 -0.06 6.88
C HIS A 441 -18.15 -1.43 7.21
N PRO A 442 -19.35 -1.48 7.82
CA PRO A 442 -20.06 -2.72 8.16
C PRO A 442 -20.27 -3.68 6.98
N TYR A 443 -20.44 -3.14 5.77
CA TYR A 443 -20.64 -3.91 4.53
C TYR A 443 -19.34 -4.25 3.77
N GLY A 444 -18.19 -3.98 4.36
CA GLY A 444 -16.88 -4.26 3.78
C GLY A 444 -16.12 -3.02 3.32
N GLN A 445 -14.80 -3.17 3.20
CA GLN A 445 -13.85 -2.08 2.99
C GLN A 445 -14.16 -1.18 1.78
N GLY A 446 -14.70 -1.72 0.68
CA GLY A 446 -14.97 -0.96 -0.55
C GLY A 446 -16.17 0.00 -0.47
N ASN A 447 -16.86 0.07 0.67
CA ASN A 447 -18.01 0.95 0.88
C ASN A 447 -17.66 2.26 1.59
N ASP A 448 -16.45 2.40 2.12
CA ASP A 448 -15.97 3.70 2.61
C ASP A 448 -15.41 4.52 1.43
N PRO A 449 -15.80 5.79 1.26
CA PRO A 449 -15.18 6.68 0.28
C PRO A 449 -13.80 7.14 0.77
N LEU A 450 -12.94 7.53 -0.17
CA LEU A 450 -11.72 8.27 0.17
C LEU A 450 -12.11 9.68 0.65
N LEU A 451 -11.65 10.09 1.84
CA LEU A 451 -11.99 11.37 2.45
C LEU A 451 -11.13 12.51 1.88
N ILE A 452 -11.44 12.91 0.64
CA ILE A 452 -10.80 13.99 -0.12
C ILE A 452 -11.75 15.18 -0.33
N GLN A 453 -11.23 16.30 -0.84
CA GLN A 453 -12.00 17.54 -1.03
C GLN A 453 -13.23 17.34 -1.93
N PHE A 454 -13.07 16.71 -3.10
CA PHE A 454 -14.15 16.43 -4.05
C PHE A 454 -14.07 15.02 -4.62
N GLY A 455 -15.21 14.53 -5.11
CA GLY A 455 -15.31 13.23 -5.78
C GLY A 455 -15.75 12.10 -4.85
N ALA A 456 -16.74 11.34 -5.29
CA ALA A 456 -17.20 10.13 -4.61
C ALA A 456 -16.37 8.93 -5.08
N ILE A 457 -15.09 8.90 -4.70
CA ILE A 457 -14.16 7.86 -5.13
C ILE A 457 -14.18 6.70 -4.15
N PHE A 458 -14.52 5.53 -4.67
CA PHE A 458 -14.48 4.24 -3.95
C PHE A 458 -13.45 3.32 -4.61
N THR A 459 -12.81 2.48 -3.81
CA THR A 459 -11.92 1.43 -4.35
C THR A 459 -12.74 0.43 -5.16
N LYS A 460 -12.35 0.19 -6.42
CA LYS A 460 -12.99 -0.81 -7.28
C LYS A 460 -12.52 -2.21 -6.89
N ASP A 461 -13.44 -3.11 -6.60
CA ASP A 461 -13.12 -4.51 -6.29
C ASP A 461 -12.77 -5.33 -7.54
N THR A 462 -13.08 -4.85 -8.74
CA THR A 462 -12.78 -5.53 -10.02
C THR A 462 -11.31 -5.43 -10.42
N VAL A 463 -10.62 -4.35 -10.03
CA VAL A 463 -9.21 -4.09 -10.37
C VAL A 463 -8.38 -4.36 -9.13
N ASN A 464 -7.74 -5.53 -9.07
CA ASN A 464 -6.97 -6.02 -7.91
C ASN A 464 -7.83 -6.09 -6.62
N PRO A 465 -8.63 -7.16 -6.45
CA PRO A 465 -9.60 -7.26 -5.36
C PRO A 465 -8.92 -7.19 -3.99
N LYS A 466 -9.26 -6.14 -3.23
CA LYS A 466 -8.81 -5.95 -1.82
C LYS A 466 -9.91 -6.26 -0.81
N SER A 467 -10.99 -6.92 -1.25
CA SER A 467 -12.12 -7.24 -0.39
C SER A 467 -11.68 -8.03 0.84
N ARG A 468 -12.15 -7.56 2.00
CA ARG A 468 -11.94 -8.13 3.33
C ARG A 468 -13.30 -8.19 4.05
N PRO A 469 -14.10 -9.24 3.82
CA PRO A 469 -15.38 -9.37 4.49
C PRO A 469 -15.17 -9.63 5.99
N ALA A 470 -15.96 -8.95 6.82
CA ALA A 470 -16.00 -9.13 8.26
C ALA A 470 -17.44 -9.09 8.73
N PHE A 471 -17.75 -9.81 9.82
CA PHE A 471 -19.11 -9.91 10.33
C PHE A 471 -19.37 -8.79 11.34
N PHE A 472 -20.06 -7.74 10.91
CA PHE A 472 -20.60 -6.72 11.79
C PHE A 472 -22.02 -7.09 12.21
N GLY A 473 -22.26 -7.14 13.52
CA GLY A 473 -23.59 -7.31 14.09
C GLY A 473 -24.52 -6.14 13.74
N LYS A 474 -25.80 -6.26 14.09
CA LYS A 474 -26.75 -5.15 13.97
C LYS A 474 -26.29 -3.96 14.84
N ASP A 475 -25.90 -4.25 16.07
CA ASP A 475 -25.62 -3.24 17.10
C ASP A 475 -24.10 -3.05 17.22
N THR A 476 -23.51 -2.39 16.22
CA THR A 476 -22.09 -2.08 16.20
C THR A 476 -21.89 -0.59 16.00
N ARG A 477 -20.87 -0.02 16.67
CA ARG A 477 -20.48 1.37 16.50
C ARG A 477 -19.00 1.46 16.11
N ARG A 478 -18.74 2.17 15.02
CA ARG A 478 -17.41 2.50 14.53
C ARG A 478 -16.78 3.59 15.38
N LEU A 479 -15.49 3.46 15.65
CA LEU A 479 -14.72 4.48 16.36
C LEU A 479 -14.36 5.61 15.39
N LEU A 480 -15.08 6.71 15.49
CA LEU A 480 -14.82 7.91 14.70
C LEU A 480 -13.93 8.87 15.48
N ILE A 481 -12.95 9.46 14.79
CA ILE A 481 -11.98 10.38 15.38
C ILE A 481 -12.37 11.80 15.03
N ARG A 482 -12.50 12.67 16.04
CA ARG A 482 -12.89 14.08 15.87
C ARG A 482 -11.84 14.83 15.04
N ARG A 483 -12.29 15.65 14.08
CA ARG A 483 -11.42 16.61 13.39
C ARG A 483 -11.25 17.86 14.26
N GLY A 484 -10.31 17.79 15.20
CA GLY A 484 -10.06 18.84 16.20
C GLY A 484 -9.59 18.22 17.52
N PRO A 485 -9.75 18.92 18.66
CA PRO A 485 -9.44 18.36 19.97
C PRO A 485 -10.25 17.08 20.24
N GLY A 486 -9.56 16.00 20.62
CA GLY A 486 -10.20 14.70 20.88
C GLY A 486 -11.20 14.71 22.03
N ILE A 487 -11.08 15.68 22.94
CA ILE A 487 -11.99 15.89 24.08
C ILE A 487 -13.40 16.24 23.59
N TYR A 488 -13.53 16.93 22.45
CA TYR A 488 -14.80 17.32 21.86
C TYR A 488 -15.46 16.20 21.04
N ASN A 489 -15.21 14.94 21.41
CA ASN A 489 -15.87 13.80 20.79
C ASN A 489 -17.30 13.70 21.33
N GLN A 490 -18.28 13.71 20.42
CA GLN A 490 -19.71 13.75 20.75
C GLN A 490 -20.23 12.52 21.46
N ILE A 491 -19.45 11.42 21.46
CA ILE A 491 -19.80 10.20 22.18
C ILE A 491 -19.67 10.39 23.70
N SER A 492 -18.61 11.07 24.16
CA SER A 492 -18.41 11.36 25.58
C SER A 492 -19.00 12.72 25.98
N SER A 493 -19.07 13.68 25.06
CA SER A 493 -19.51 15.05 25.31
C SER A 493 -20.55 15.53 24.26
N PRO A 494 -21.80 15.06 24.33
CA PRO A 494 -22.82 15.40 23.34
C PRO A 494 -23.18 16.89 23.33
N GLU A 495 -23.04 17.58 24.46
CA GLU A 495 -23.31 19.03 24.60
C GLU A 495 -22.37 19.89 23.73
N LEU A 496 -21.20 19.37 23.34
CA LEU A 496 -20.17 20.12 22.61
C LEU A 496 -20.31 20.05 21.09
N ARG A 497 -21.43 19.56 20.55
CA ARG A 497 -21.67 19.38 19.10
C ARG A 497 -21.50 20.67 18.29
N SER A 498 -21.97 21.81 18.82
CA SER A 498 -21.91 23.12 18.17
C SER A 498 -20.61 23.88 18.46
N LYS A 499 -19.79 23.41 19.42
CA LYS A 499 -18.60 24.13 19.88
C LYS A 499 -17.50 24.11 18.81
N ASN A 500 -16.97 25.29 18.50
CA ASN A 500 -15.89 25.46 17.52
C ASN A 500 -14.60 24.79 18.02
N ALA A 501 -13.93 24.04 17.13
CA ALA A 501 -12.70 23.31 17.43
C ALA A 501 -11.41 24.17 17.41
N GLY A 502 -11.52 25.49 17.20
CA GLY A 502 -10.39 26.41 17.11
C GLY A 502 -9.50 26.13 15.88
N SER A 503 -8.19 26.37 16.01
CA SER A 503 -7.20 26.23 14.94
C SER A 503 -6.94 24.78 14.49
N LEU A 504 -7.27 23.79 15.34
CA LEU A 504 -7.07 22.37 15.04
C LEU A 504 -8.19 21.79 14.13
N GLY A 505 -9.32 22.49 14.03
CA GLY A 505 -10.47 22.11 13.21
C GLY A 505 -10.48 22.74 11.82
N PRO A 506 -11.48 22.42 10.98
CA PRO A 506 -11.69 23.15 9.73
C PRO A 506 -12.23 24.57 10.01
N VAL A 507 -12.07 25.45 9.01
CA VAL A 507 -12.68 26.79 9.03
C VAL A 507 -14.20 26.65 8.95
N ILE A 508 -14.92 27.39 9.82
CA ILE A 508 -16.38 27.35 9.92
C ILE A 508 -16.93 28.65 9.36
N PHE A 509 -17.78 28.55 8.33
CA PHE A 509 -18.49 29.68 7.74
C PHE A 509 -19.89 29.79 8.35
N LYS A 510 -20.27 30.98 8.81
CA LYS A 510 -21.59 31.28 9.35
C LYS A 510 -22.16 32.49 8.63
N LEU A 511 -23.44 32.40 8.24
CA LEU A 511 -24.20 33.55 7.76
C LEU A 511 -24.55 34.42 8.97
N GLY A 512 -23.97 35.61 9.04
CA GLY A 512 -24.14 36.52 10.17
C GLY A 512 -24.39 37.95 9.71
N SER A 513 -25.40 38.58 10.32
CA SER A 513 -25.56 40.03 10.33
C SER A 513 -24.80 40.55 11.55
N GLN A 514 -23.54 40.96 11.38
CA GLN A 514 -22.88 41.79 12.39
C GLN A 514 -23.42 43.21 12.23
N ARG A 515 -23.95 43.77 13.32
CA ARG A 515 -24.74 45.02 13.31
C ARG A 515 -23.94 46.30 12.95
N ASN A 516 -22.65 46.20 12.65
CA ASN A 516 -21.75 47.36 12.44
C ASN A 516 -20.97 47.35 11.10
N ASP A 517 -21.26 46.43 10.18
CA ASP A 517 -20.51 46.36 8.91
C ASP A 517 -21.18 47.18 7.79
N SER A 518 -20.37 47.76 6.90
CA SER A 518 -20.87 48.46 5.71
C SER A 518 -21.58 47.50 4.75
N SER A 519 -22.53 48.01 3.95
CA SER A 519 -23.30 47.19 2.98
C SER A 519 -22.41 46.33 2.07
N ASP A 520 -21.25 46.84 1.69
CA ASP A 520 -20.30 46.16 0.80
C ASP A 520 -19.57 45.00 1.50
N GLN A 521 -19.30 45.10 2.80
CA GLN A 521 -18.69 44.01 3.57
C GLN A 521 -19.66 42.84 3.76
N ILE A 522 -20.95 43.15 3.96
CA ILE A 522 -22.02 42.16 4.12
C ILE A 522 -22.25 41.37 2.82
N THR A 523 -22.20 42.03 1.66
CA THR A 523 -22.36 41.35 0.37
C THR A 523 -21.17 40.43 0.07
N MET A 524 -19.95 40.86 0.38
CA MET A 524 -18.74 40.03 0.26
C MET A 524 -18.74 38.83 1.22
N SER A 525 -19.20 39.01 2.47
CA SER A 525 -19.34 37.90 3.42
C SER A 525 -20.38 36.89 2.94
N ASN A 526 -21.54 37.34 2.44
CA ASN A 526 -22.59 36.46 1.92
C ASN A 526 -22.11 35.67 0.70
N GLN A 527 -21.34 36.30 -0.20
CA GLN A 527 -20.73 35.61 -1.34
C GLN A 527 -19.71 34.54 -0.88
N SER A 528 -18.93 34.83 0.17
CA SER A 528 -17.97 33.85 0.72
C SER A 528 -18.68 32.62 1.30
N VAL A 529 -19.83 32.82 1.96
CA VAL A 529 -20.67 31.73 2.51
C VAL A 529 -21.25 30.90 1.37
N ILE A 530 -21.78 31.52 0.32
CA ILE A 530 -22.31 30.82 -0.87
C ILE A 530 -21.21 29.96 -1.51
N ASN A 531 -20.02 30.53 -1.71
CA ASN A 531 -18.88 29.80 -2.27
C ASN A 531 -18.48 28.63 -1.36
N ALA A 532 -18.50 28.81 -0.04
CA ALA A 532 -18.24 27.74 0.93
C ALA A 532 -19.30 26.63 0.88
N VAL A 533 -20.58 26.96 0.65
CA VAL A 533 -21.64 25.96 0.48
C VAL A 533 -21.41 25.12 -0.77
N TYR A 534 -21.03 25.72 -1.90
CA TYR A 534 -20.68 24.96 -3.11
C TYR A 534 -19.49 24.03 -2.89
N LEU A 535 -18.42 24.54 -2.28
CA LEU A 535 -17.27 23.73 -1.89
C LEU A 535 -17.65 22.61 -0.92
N ARG A 536 -18.64 22.82 -0.06
CA ARG A 536 -19.08 21.77 0.87
C ARG A 536 -19.88 20.68 0.17
N VAL A 537 -20.92 21.07 -0.56
CA VAL A 537 -21.89 20.14 -1.18
C VAL A 537 -21.25 19.40 -2.35
N PHE A 538 -20.63 20.12 -3.29
CA PHE A 538 -20.02 19.53 -4.49
C PHE A 538 -18.53 19.22 -4.34
N GLY A 539 -17.85 19.75 -3.32
CA GLY A 539 -16.40 19.61 -3.16
C GLY A 539 -15.57 20.52 -4.09
N ARG A 540 -16.20 21.11 -5.11
CA ARG A 540 -15.59 21.93 -6.16
C ARG A 540 -16.51 23.09 -6.51
N GLN A 541 -15.99 24.04 -7.27
CA GLN A 541 -16.83 25.01 -7.95
C GLN A 541 -17.64 24.31 -9.06
N VAL A 542 -18.91 24.70 -9.15
CA VAL A 542 -19.90 24.18 -10.10
C VAL A 542 -19.61 24.74 -11.50
N TYR A 543 -19.93 23.99 -12.56
CA TYR A 543 -19.70 24.49 -13.93
C TYR A 543 -20.62 25.67 -14.24
N GLN A 544 -20.24 26.53 -15.20
CA GLN A 544 -20.99 27.76 -15.50
C GLN A 544 -22.44 27.47 -15.88
N GLU A 545 -22.70 26.44 -16.68
CA GLU A 545 -24.05 26.02 -17.09
C GLU A 545 -24.91 25.56 -15.89
N GLU A 546 -24.34 24.72 -15.03
CA GLU A 546 -24.99 24.25 -13.80
C GLU A 546 -25.29 25.43 -12.86
N LEU A 547 -24.37 26.42 -12.79
CA LEU A 547 -24.52 27.62 -11.97
C LEU A 547 -25.68 28.50 -12.45
N LEU A 548 -25.96 28.57 -13.76
CA LEU A 548 -27.12 29.31 -14.29
C LEU A 548 -28.43 28.84 -13.65
N ASN A 549 -28.57 27.54 -13.38
CA ASN A 549 -29.75 26.97 -12.72
C ASN A 549 -29.87 27.37 -11.23
N PHE A 550 -28.78 27.79 -10.60
CA PHE A 550 -28.72 28.13 -9.18
C PHE A 550 -28.77 29.63 -8.90
N LYS A 551 -28.52 30.50 -9.90
CA LYS A 551 -28.49 31.97 -9.74
C LYS A 551 -29.73 32.55 -9.03
N LEU A 552 -30.93 32.02 -9.31
CA LEU A 552 -32.17 32.47 -8.68
C LEU A 552 -32.25 32.19 -7.18
N VAL A 553 -31.60 31.11 -6.73
CA VAL A 553 -31.55 30.75 -5.31
C VAL A 553 -30.37 31.45 -4.64
N GLU A 554 -29.25 31.63 -5.34
CA GLU A 554 -28.13 32.45 -4.87
C GLU A 554 -28.57 33.87 -4.55
N SER A 555 -29.35 34.53 -5.42
CA SER A 555 -29.84 35.88 -5.16
C SER A 555 -30.68 35.92 -3.89
N LYS A 556 -31.58 34.94 -3.69
CA LYS A 556 -32.39 34.83 -2.46
C LYS A 556 -31.55 34.68 -1.19
N VAL A 557 -30.43 33.97 -1.26
CA VAL A 557 -29.49 33.85 -0.13
C VAL A 557 -28.71 35.14 0.09
N LYS A 558 -28.29 35.82 -0.98
CA LYS A 558 -27.62 37.14 -0.91
C LYS A 558 -28.50 38.19 -0.25
N ASP A 559 -29.79 38.18 -0.59
CA ASP A 559 -30.82 39.07 -0.05
C ASP A 559 -31.21 38.73 1.39
N GLY A 560 -30.73 37.58 1.93
CA GLY A 560 -31.04 37.12 3.29
C GLY A 560 -32.42 36.47 3.45
N ASN A 561 -33.14 36.22 2.35
CA ASN A 561 -34.48 35.62 2.36
C ASN A 561 -34.46 34.09 2.58
N LEU A 562 -33.31 33.44 2.44
CA LEU A 562 -33.17 31.98 2.49
C LEU A 562 -31.99 31.58 3.38
N SER A 563 -32.21 30.62 4.29
CA SER A 563 -31.19 30.18 5.25
C SER A 563 -30.14 29.27 4.61
N VAL A 564 -28.97 29.13 5.24
CA VAL A 564 -27.92 28.23 4.74
C VAL A 564 -28.41 26.78 4.70
N LYS A 565 -29.19 26.35 5.69
CA LYS A 565 -29.80 25.02 5.73
C LYS A 565 -30.71 24.76 4.52
N GLU A 566 -31.59 25.70 4.20
CA GLU A 566 -32.48 25.59 3.04
C GLU A 566 -31.70 25.62 1.73
N PHE A 567 -30.61 26.39 1.66
CA PHE A 567 -29.76 26.45 0.48
C PHE A 567 -29.05 25.11 0.25
N VAL A 568 -28.48 24.52 1.30
CA VAL A 568 -27.89 23.17 1.27
C VAL A 568 -28.93 22.12 0.86
N ARG A 569 -30.17 22.21 1.40
CA ARG A 569 -31.28 21.33 1.05
C ARG A 569 -31.63 21.43 -0.43
N TYR A 570 -31.73 22.64 -0.98
CA TYR A 570 -32.02 22.85 -2.39
C TYR A 570 -30.92 22.28 -3.30
N LEU A 571 -29.65 22.59 -3.00
CA LEU A 571 -28.52 22.09 -3.79
C LEU A 571 -28.42 20.56 -3.77
N SER A 572 -28.65 19.94 -2.60
CA SER A 572 -28.62 18.48 -2.49
C SER A 572 -29.80 17.79 -3.17
N LYS A 573 -30.94 18.47 -3.38
CA LYS A 573 -32.06 17.95 -4.17
C LYS A 573 -31.95 18.23 -5.67
N SER A 574 -30.94 18.99 -6.10
CA SER A 574 -30.76 19.34 -7.51
C SER A 574 -30.45 18.13 -8.40
N ALA A 575 -30.83 18.22 -9.67
CA ALA A 575 -30.51 17.19 -10.65
C ALA A 575 -28.99 17.00 -10.83
N ALA A 576 -28.21 18.10 -10.78
CA ALA A 576 -26.76 18.06 -10.87
C ALA A 576 -26.13 17.24 -9.73
N PHE A 577 -26.57 17.44 -8.48
CA PHE A 577 -26.06 16.68 -7.35
C PHE A 577 -26.43 15.19 -7.43
N ARG A 578 -27.66 14.89 -7.87
CA ARG A 578 -28.14 13.51 -8.08
C ARG A 578 -27.36 12.77 -9.17
N ALA A 579 -27.12 13.42 -10.31
CA ALA A 579 -26.33 12.86 -11.42
C ALA A 579 -24.88 12.54 -11.01
N LEU A 580 -24.31 13.32 -10.07
CA LEU A 580 -22.95 13.10 -9.59
C LEU A 580 -22.85 12.00 -8.52
N TYR A 581 -23.78 11.96 -7.55
CA TYR A 581 -23.58 11.19 -6.32
C TYR A 581 -24.67 10.17 -6.00
N TRP A 582 -25.75 10.11 -6.77
CA TRP A 582 -26.81 9.13 -6.56
C TRP A 582 -26.87 8.10 -7.69
N GLU A 583 -26.94 8.57 -8.93
CA GLU A 583 -27.13 7.71 -10.11
C GLU A 583 -25.96 6.78 -10.44
N PRO A 584 -24.68 7.21 -10.41
CA PRO A 584 -23.56 6.34 -10.77
C PRO A 584 -23.10 5.42 -9.64
N LEU A 585 -23.62 5.60 -8.42
CA LEU A 585 -23.13 4.90 -7.23
C LEU A 585 -24.08 3.79 -6.78
N TYR A 586 -23.51 2.77 -6.15
CA TYR A 586 -24.29 1.81 -5.37
C TYR A 586 -25.05 2.54 -4.25
N VAL A 587 -26.31 2.19 -4.00
CA VAL A 587 -27.21 2.91 -3.08
C VAL A 587 -26.57 3.14 -1.70
N CYS A 588 -25.97 2.12 -1.08
CA CYS A 588 -25.33 2.30 0.23
C CYS A 588 -24.07 3.20 0.17
N LYS A 589 -23.32 3.16 -0.95
CA LYS A 589 -22.17 4.06 -1.18
C LYS A 589 -22.62 5.50 -1.33
N ALA A 590 -23.73 5.72 -2.05
CA ALA A 590 -24.35 7.03 -2.20
C ALA A 590 -24.81 7.58 -0.85
N ILE A 591 -25.53 6.78 -0.06
CA ILE A 591 -25.99 7.15 1.29
C ILE A 591 -24.79 7.52 2.17
N GLU A 592 -23.75 6.68 2.22
CA GLU A 592 -22.55 6.95 3.04
C GLU A 592 -21.85 8.26 2.63
N TYR A 593 -21.70 8.50 1.32
CA TYR A 593 -21.07 9.71 0.82
C TYR A 593 -21.90 10.97 1.12
N ILE A 594 -23.21 10.93 0.86
CA ILE A 594 -24.14 12.05 1.11
C ILE A 594 -24.20 12.35 2.62
N HIS A 595 -24.30 11.31 3.44
CA HIS A 595 -24.28 11.42 4.90
C HIS A 595 -23.01 12.14 5.37
N ASN A 596 -21.84 11.75 4.85
CA ASN A 596 -20.59 12.43 5.16
C ASN A 596 -20.55 13.90 4.70
N ARG A 597 -21.12 14.23 3.54
CA ARG A 597 -21.20 15.61 3.04
C ARG A 597 -22.16 16.50 3.85
N LEU A 598 -23.29 15.97 4.28
CA LEU A 598 -24.29 16.76 5.01
C LEU A 598 -24.01 16.82 6.51
N LEU A 599 -23.63 15.72 7.16
CA LEU A 599 -23.39 15.66 8.60
C LEU A 599 -21.93 15.85 8.99
N GLY A 600 -20.99 15.78 8.05
CA GLY A 600 -19.56 15.93 8.36
C GLY A 600 -18.93 14.71 9.02
N ARG A 601 -19.59 13.56 8.97
CA ARG A 601 -19.07 12.30 9.51
C ARG A 601 -19.56 11.10 8.69
N PRO A 602 -18.79 10.01 8.62
CA PRO A 602 -19.32 8.73 8.16
C PRO A 602 -20.40 8.18 9.11
N THR A 603 -21.13 7.17 8.67
CA THR A 603 -22.13 6.50 9.52
C THR A 603 -21.46 5.77 10.68
N TYR A 604 -22.16 5.67 11.81
CA TYR A 604 -21.68 4.97 12.98
C TYR A 604 -21.69 3.46 12.81
N GLY A 605 -22.63 2.91 12.05
CA GLY A 605 -22.77 1.48 11.95
C GLY A 605 -24.00 1.08 11.16
N ARG A 606 -24.38 -0.19 11.31
CA ARG A 606 -25.37 -0.83 10.45
C ARG A 606 -26.80 -0.32 10.65
N GLN A 607 -27.19 0.04 11.87
CA GLN A 607 -28.54 0.55 12.15
C GLN A 607 -28.82 1.86 11.39
N GLU A 608 -27.88 2.80 11.44
CA GLU A 608 -28.01 4.13 10.83
C GLU A 608 -28.12 4.02 9.30
N ILE A 609 -27.22 3.27 8.66
CA ILE A 609 -27.28 3.10 7.20
C ILE A 609 -28.54 2.35 6.75
N ASN A 610 -29.01 1.38 7.54
CA ASN A 610 -30.26 0.65 7.24
C ASN A 610 -31.48 1.55 7.32
N GLN A 611 -31.53 2.46 8.30
CA GLN A 611 -32.63 3.41 8.41
C GLN A 611 -32.73 4.28 7.15
N TYR A 612 -31.61 4.83 6.67
CA TYR A 612 -31.60 5.62 5.44
C TYR A 612 -31.87 4.77 4.20
N PHE A 613 -31.41 3.52 4.17
CA PHE A 613 -31.71 2.58 3.09
C PHE A 613 -33.21 2.27 3.02
N ASP A 614 -33.87 2.04 4.15
CA ASP A 614 -35.31 1.79 4.21
C ASP A 614 -36.12 2.99 3.74
N ILE A 615 -35.68 4.22 4.08
CA ILE A 615 -36.29 5.47 3.58
C ILE A 615 -36.10 5.57 2.06
N ALA A 616 -34.88 5.29 1.57
CA ALA A 616 -34.58 5.31 0.14
C ALA A 616 -35.44 4.31 -0.65
N TYR A 617 -35.64 3.11 -0.09
CA TYR A 617 -36.41 2.03 -0.70
C TYR A 617 -37.92 2.29 -0.68
N LYS A 618 -38.48 2.73 0.47
CA LYS A 618 -39.94 2.91 0.64
C LYS A 618 -40.45 4.24 0.08
N GLN A 619 -39.65 5.29 0.14
CA GLN A 619 -40.08 6.64 -0.21
C GLN A 619 -39.35 7.13 -1.45
N SER A 620 -38.31 7.95 -1.28
CA SER A 620 -37.53 8.48 -2.39
C SER A 620 -36.20 9.06 -1.90
N TYR A 621 -35.30 9.29 -2.86
CA TYR A 621 -34.07 10.05 -2.67
C TYR A 621 -34.29 11.39 -1.93
N TYR A 622 -35.31 12.16 -2.31
CA TYR A 622 -35.58 13.47 -1.72
C TYR A 622 -35.87 13.38 -0.22
N LYS A 623 -36.56 12.32 0.20
CA LYS A 623 -36.86 12.07 1.61
C LYS A 623 -35.64 11.63 2.41
N VAL A 624 -34.65 11.00 1.78
CA VAL A 624 -33.36 10.72 2.43
C VAL A 624 -32.63 12.02 2.75
N ILE A 625 -32.59 12.97 1.81
CA ILE A 625 -31.99 14.29 2.03
C ILE A 625 -32.72 15.03 3.16
N ASP A 626 -34.05 15.02 3.13
CA ASP A 626 -34.86 15.63 4.20
C ASP A 626 -34.58 14.97 5.55
N ALA A 627 -34.56 13.64 5.63
CA ALA A 627 -34.28 12.91 6.86
C ALA A 627 -32.90 13.24 7.45
N ILE A 628 -31.88 13.49 6.61
CA ILE A 628 -30.54 13.87 7.08
C ILE A 628 -30.51 15.32 7.58
N ILE A 629 -31.10 16.25 6.82
CA ILE A 629 -31.06 17.70 7.13
C ILE A 629 -32.00 18.06 8.30
N ASP A 630 -33.12 17.36 8.44
CA ASP A 630 -34.08 17.54 9.53
C ASP A 630 -33.74 16.70 10.77
N SER A 631 -32.59 16.02 10.76
CA SER A 631 -32.10 15.29 11.92
C SER A 631 -31.74 16.23 13.09
N ALA A 632 -31.96 15.76 14.31
CA ALA A 632 -31.59 16.50 15.52
C ALA A 632 -30.07 16.81 15.56
N GLU A 633 -29.24 15.90 15.05
CA GLU A 633 -27.79 16.12 14.98
C GLU A 633 -27.40 17.26 14.04
N TYR A 634 -28.06 17.38 12.89
CA TYR A 634 -27.82 18.49 11.97
C TYR A 634 -28.22 19.83 12.61
N ALA A 635 -29.40 19.88 13.23
CA ALA A 635 -29.91 21.07 13.90
C ALA A 635 -28.99 21.53 15.05
N GLU A 636 -28.51 20.61 15.90
CA GLU A 636 -27.61 20.93 17.00
C GLU A 636 -26.19 21.31 16.54
N ALA A 637 -25.67 20.67 15.49
CA ALA A 637 -24.29 20.90 15.06
C ALA A 637 -24.12 22.15 14.19
N PHE A 638 -25.08 22.44 13.31
CA PHE A 638 -24.97 23.50 12.31
C PHE A 638 -26.06 24.58 12.48
N GLY A 639 -27.25 24.21 12.96
CA GLY A 639 -28.41 25.08 12.94
C GLY A 639 -28.77 25.50 11.52
N ASP A 640 -29.39 26.68 11.37
CA ASP A 640 -29.87 27.16 10.07
C ASP A 640 -28.84 28.04 9.32
N ASN A 641 -27.83 28.55 10.04
CA ASN A 641 -26.91 29.60 9.54
C ASN A 641 -25.47 29.12 9.32
N THR A 642 -25.09 27.92 9.78
CA THR A 642 -23.70 27.43 9.64
C THR A 642 -23.58 26.51 8.44
N VAL A 643 -22.54 26.70 7.61
CA VAL A 643 -22.23 25.77 6.52
C VAL A 643 -21.73 24.46 7.10
N PRO A 644 -22.24 23.28 6.67
CA PRO A 644 -21.71 22.00 7.12
C PRO A 644 -20.19 21.89 6.91
N TYR A 645 -19.49 21.25 7.83
CA TYR A 645 -18.03 21.07 7.76
C TYR A 645 -17.63 19.67 8.20
N GLU A 646 -16.41 19.24 7.87
CA GLU A 646 -15.89 17.92 8.29
C GLU A 646 -15.69 17.87 9.81
N ARG A 647 -16.51 17.08 10.49
CA ARG A 647 -16.55 16.92 11.95
C ARG A 647 -15.75 15.71 12.42
N TYR A 648 -15.80 14.60 11.69
CA TYR A 648 -15.14 13.34 12.06
C TYR A 648 -14.45 12.68 10.87
N LEU A 649 -13.39 11.95 11.18
CA LEU A 649 -12.60 11.17 10.25
C LEU A 649 -12.49 9.72 10.73
N THR A 650 -12.19 8.82 9.80
CA THR A 650 -11.81 7.43 10.11
C THR A 650 -10.31 7.37 10.41
N SER A 651 -9.84 6.30 11.07
CA SER A 651 -8.41 6.10 11.35
C SER A 651 -7.57 6.09 10.06
N SER A 652 -8.09 5.43 9.02
CA SER A 652 -7.51 5.39 7.68
C SER A 652 -7.33 6.79 7.10
N ALA A 653 -8.37 7.63 7.13
CA ALA A 653 -8.31 8.99 6.60
C ALA A 653 -7.33 9.89 7.36
N ILE A 654 -7.22 9.73 8.68
CA ILE A 654 -6.21 10.45 9.46
C ILE A 654 -4.81 10.02 9.05
N SER A 655 -4.56 8.71 8.97
CA SER A 655 -3.24 8.20 8.57
C SER A 655 -2.79 8.67 7.18
N MET A 656 -3.73 8.94 6.27
CA MET A 656 -3.45 9.50 4.94
C MET A 656 -3.13 11.00 4.98
N ARG A 657 -3.77 11.76 5.90
CA ARG A 657 -3.60 13.22 6.02
C ARG A 657 -2.41 13.60 6.92
N SER A 658 -2.18 12.84 7.98
CA SER A 658 -0.97 12.95 8.80
C SER A 658 0.15 12.27 8.03
N ILE A 659 0.81 13.02 7.15
CA ILE A 659 2.08 12.59 6.57
C ILE A 659 2.97 12.11 7.72
N ARG A 660 3.60 10.93 7.53
CA ARG A 660 4.64 10.37 8.39
C ARG A 660 5.90 11.25 8.39
N GLN A 661 5.77 12.55 8.61
CA GLN A 661 6.71 13.15 9.53
C GLN A 661 6.35 12.48 10.84
N ASN A 662 7.07 11.41 11.19
CA ASN A 662 7.44 11.35 12.60
C ASN A 662 7.97 12.77 12.84
N PRO A 663 7.35 13.61 13.69
CA PRO A 663 8.22 14.40 14.48
C PRO A 663 9.00 13.31 15.21
N THR A 664 10.17 12.95 14.67
CA THR A 664 11.30 12.95 15.54
C THR A 664 11.19 14.33 16.18
N TYR A 665 10.46 14.42 17.29
CA TYR A 665 10.99 15.09 18.46
C TYR A 665 12.39 14.54 18.49
N ALA A 666 13.29 15.24 17.80
CA ALA A 666 14.66 14.85 17.72
C ALA A 666 15.00 14.78 19.19
N SER A 667 15.19 13.57 19.70
CA SER A 667 15.59 13.31 21.06
C SER A 667 17.05 13.70 21.15
N SER A 668 17.28 14.96 20.84
CA SER A 668 18.50 15.70 20.89
C SER A 668 18.04 16.99 21.54
N SER A 669 17.86 16.93 22.85
CA SER A 669 18.38 18.04 23.65
C SER A 669 19.87 18.10 23.27
N THR A 670 20.18 18.85 22.21
CA THR A 670 21.55 19.13 21.82
C THR A 670 22.11 20.02 22.92
N THR A 671 22.51 19.40 24.02
CA THR A 671 23.35 20.05 25.01
C THR A 671 24.63 20.38 24.27
N ILE A 672 24.75 21.64 23.86
CA ILE A 672 25.94 22.14 23.18
C ILE A 672 27.13 21.83 24.09
N ASP A 673 28.14 21.16 23.54
CA ASP A 673 29.33 20.79 24.30
C ASP A 673 29.94 22.02 24.99
N ARG A 674 30.41 21.82 26.22
CA ARG A 674 30.90 22.93 27.07
C ARG A 674 32.04 23.71 26.42
N PHE A 675 32.89 23.07 25.61
CA PHE A 675 33.96 23.77 24.90
C PHE A 675 33.42 24.76 23.85
N ILE A 676 32.31 24.42 23.18
CA ILE A 676 31.64 25.32 22.23
C ILE A 676 30.98 26.48 22.99
N GLN A 677 30.42 26.23 24.18
CA GLN A 677 29.87 27.29 25.02
C GLN A 677 30.95 28.26 25.53
N LEU A 678 32.12 27.74 25.91
CA LEU A 678 33.25 28.56 26.36
C LEU A 678 33.88 29.39 25.22
N GLY A 679 33.86 28.86 23.99
CA GLY A 679 34.34 29.57 22.80
C GLY A 679 33.34 30.54 22.17
N LYS A 680 32.09 30.59 22.66
CA LYS A 680 31.04 31.45 22.07
C LYS A 680 31.21 32.89 22.52
N VAL A 681 31.33 33.80 21.56
CA VAL A 681 31.38 35.24 21.81
C VAL A 681 30.07 35.69 22.47
N LYS A 682 30.17 36.37 23.62
CA LYS A 682 29.01 36.80 24.42
C LYS A 682 28.33 38.07 23.91
N ASP A 683 29.07 38.92 23.20
CA ASP A 683 28.56 40.21 22.75
C ASP A 683 27.71 40.06 21.47
N PRO A 684 26.60 40.82 21.33
CA PRO A 684 25.85 40.84 20.09
C PRO A 684 26.72 41.36 18.95
N VAL A 685 26.69 40.63 17.83
CA VAL A 685 27.39 41.00 16.60
C VAL A 685 26.59 42.09 15.91
N SER A 686 26.86 43.35 16.26
CA SER A 686 26.50 44.49 15.43
C SER A 686 27.67 44.83 14.50
N SER A 687 27.39 45.44 13.36
CA SER A 687 28.43 45.97 12.46
C SER A 687 29.39 46.90 13.21
N SER A 688 28.86 47.77 14.09
CA SER A 688 29.67 48.67 14.92
C SER A 688 30.60 47.93 15.90
N ASN A 689 30.17 46.80 16.46
CA ASN A 689 30.98 45.98 17.37
C ASN A 689 32.07 45.22 16.60
N LEU A 690 31.73 44.67 15.42
CA LEU A 690 32.70 44.08 14.52
C LEU A 690 33.75 45.09 14.10
N ASP A 691 33.35 46.28 13.66
CA ASP A 691 34.27 47.34 13.24
C ASP A 691 35.22 47.76 14.37
N ARG A 692 34.73 47.86 15.61
CA ARG A 692 35.57 48.15 16.78
C ARG A 692 36.57 47.03 17.07
N LYS A 693 36.14 45.76 16.96
CA LYS A 693 37.02 44.60 17.16
C LYS A 693 38.05 44.45 16.04
N ILE A 694 37.71 44.80 14.80
CA ILE A 694 38.63 44.81 13.65
C ILE A 694 39.68 45.91 13.82
N LYS A 695 39.27 47.11 14.28
CA LYS A 695 40.16 48.27 14.45
C LYS A 695 40.95 48.28 15.77
N GLN A 696 40.90 47.21 16.58
CA GLN A 696 41.58 47.18 17.87
C GLN A 696 43.10 47.07 17.72
N GLY A 697 43.83 47.68 18.65
CA GLY A 697 45.30 47.64 18.68
C GLY A 697 45.95 48.77 17.88
N VAL A 698 47.25 48.62 17.60
CA VAL A 698 48.00 49.55 16.75
C VAL A 698 47.56 49.36 15.30
N THR A 699 47.51 50.46 14.54
CA THR A 699 47.09 50.44 13.14
C THR A 699 47.89 49.43 12.31
N THR A 700 47.21 48.70 11.41
CA THR A 700 47.83 47.74 10.47
C THR A 700 48.88 48.37 9.55
N LEU A 701 48.91 49.71 9.45
CA LEU A 701 49.95 50.45 8.73
C LEU A 701 51.36 50.06 9.17
N ARG A 702 51.57 49.72 10.45
CA ARG A 702 52.88 49.26 10.94
C ARG A 702 53.36 48.01 10.22
N ASP A 703 52.46 47.08 9.95
CA ASP A 703 52.81 45.80 9.31
C ASP A 703 52.86 45.96 7.78
N GLN A 704 52.32 47.06 7.23
CA GLN A 704 52.26 47.38 5.81
C GLN A 704 53.33 48.39 5.35
N THR A 705 54.17 48.92 6.25
CA THR A 705 55.20 49.89 5.87
C THR A 705 56.28 49.24 5.02
N VAL A 706 56.53 49.82 3.84
CA VAL A 706 57.64 49.42 2.96
C VAL A 706 58.86 50.27 3.28
N VAL A 707 60.00 49.62 3.51
CA VAL A 707 61.29 50.28 3.75
C VAL A 707 62.10 50.27 2.46
N PHE A 708 62.58 51.44 2.05
CA PHE A 708 63.42 51.59 0.86
C PHE A 708 64.89 51.62 1.28
N GLU A 709 65.64 50.58 0.90
CA GLU A 709 67.06 50.42 1.18
C GLU A 709 67.85 50.33 -0.13
N LEU A 710 69.01 50.97 -0.19
CA LEU A 710 69.95 50.83 -1.30
C LEU A 710 70.87 49.63 -1.04
N THR A 711 70.64 48.52 -1.76
CA THR A 711 71.53 47.35 -1.68
C THR A 711 72.67 47.44 -2.70
N SER A 712 73.80 46.76 -2.42
CA SER A 712 75.02 46.84 -3.24
C SER A 712 74.85 46.39 -4.70
N GLN A 713 73.85 45.53 -4.98
CA GLN A 713 73.54 45.02 -6.33
C GLN A 713 72.71 46.01 -7.17
N GLU A 714 71.97 46.92 -6.54
CA GLU A 714 71.03 47.84 -7.17
C GLU A 714 71.68 49.15 -7.66
N THR A 715 72.94 49.37 -7.31
CA THR A 715 73.76 50.52 -7.76
C THR A 715 73.89 50.65 -9.28
N SER A 716 73.62 49.57 -10.03
CA SER A 716 73.68 49.54 -11.50
C SER A 716 72.33 49.79 -12.19
N ASN A 717 71.21 49.71 -11.47
CA ASN A 717 69.88 49.76 -12.04
C ASN A 717 69.26 51.16 -11.86
N THR A 718 69.28 51.95 -12.93
CA THR A 718 68.82 53.34 -12.96
C THR A 718 67.37 53.51 -12.50
N HIS A 719 66.50 52.54 -12.79
CA HIS A 719 65.10 52.59 -12.40
C HIS A 719 64.89 52.44 -10.89
N SER A 720 65.68 51.58 -10.22
CA SER A 720 65.61 51.41 -8.77
C SER A 720 66.09 52.64 -8.01
N LEU A 721 67.15 53.30 -8.51
CA LEU A 721 67.64 54.56 -8.00
C LEU A 721 66.61 55.69 -8.16
N GLU A 722 65.88 55.72 -9.28
CA GLU A 722 64.80 56.68 -9.50
C GLU A 722 63.63 56.48 -8.52
N ILE A 723 63.25 55.22 -8.23
CA ILE A 723 62.21 54.90 -7.24
C ILE A 723 62.65 55.33 -5.84
N LEU A 724 63.90 55.07 -5.45
CA LEU A 724 64.44 55.44 -4.14
C LEU A 724 64.55 56.96 -4.01
N LEU A 725 65.04 57.65 -5.04
CA LEU A 725 65.09 59.10 -5.10
C LEU A 725 63.68 59.69 -4.95
N ARG A 726 62.68 59.15 -5.65
CA ARG A 726 61.28 59.57 -5.51
C ARG A 726 60.71 59.23 -4.13
N ALA A 727 61.12 58.14 -3.50
CA ALA A 727 60.74 57.81 -2.13
C ALA A 727 61.33 58.82 -1.13
N ALA A 728 62.60 59.20 -1.30
CA ALA A 728 63.25 60.24 -0.49
C ALA A 728 62.55 61.60 -0.63
N TYR A 729 62.13 61.97 -1.84
CA TYR A 729 61.32 63.16 -2.09
C TYR A 729 59.99 63.12 -1.33
N ARG A 730 59.26 62.01 -1.43
CA ARG A 730 57.98 61.85 -0.73
C ARG A 730 58.14 61.86 0.79
N GLN A 731 59.24 61.34 1.32
CA GLN A 731 59.51 61.36 2.75
C GLN A 731 59.83 62.77 3.27
N ILE A 732 60.74 63.47 2.60
CA ILE A 732 61.25 64.77 3.07
C ILE A 732 60.26 65.90 2.80
N PHE A 733 59.60 65.88 1.64
CA PHE A 733 58.66 66.93 1.23
C PHE A 733 57.18 66.55 1.43
N GLU A 734 56.91 65.38 2.00
CA GLU A 734 55.58 64.77 2.22
C GLU A 734 54.78 64.47 0.94
N ARG A 735 55.29 64.84 -0.24
CA ARG A 735 54.67 64.66 -1.56
C ARG A 735 55.72 64.72 -2.67
N ASP A 736 55.35 64.33 -3.89
CA ASP A 736 56.23 64.46 -5.05
C ASP A 736 56.51 65.95 -5.37
N ILE A 737 57.65 66.22 -6.01
CA ILE A 737 58.21 67.58 -6.16
C ILE A 737 57.54 68.43 -7.26
N ASN A 738 56.98 67.78 -8.28
CA ASN A 738 56.40 68.43 -9.46
C ASN A 738 55.41 69.58 -9.18
N PRO A 739 54.55 69.56 -8.14
CA PRO A 739 53.56 70.61 -7.93
C PRO A 739 54.10 71.95 -7.41
N PHE A 740 55.31 71.97 -6.82
CA PHE A 740 55.83 73.17 -6.13
C PHE A 740 57.27 73.55 -6.49
N SER A 741 57.95 72.74 -7.33
CA SER A 741 59.25 73.06 -7.89
C SER A 741 59.12 73.60 -9.32
N LEU A 742 60.04 74.50 -9.69
CA LEU A 742 60.19 75.00 -11.06
C LEU A 742 61.01 74.05 -11.96
N GLY A 743 61.41 72.88 -11.44
CA GLY A 743 62.01 71.77 -12.19
C GLY A 743 63.53 71.78 -12.29
N TYR A 744 64.21 72.90 -12.05
CA TYR A 744 65.67 73.00 -12.16
C TYR A 744 66.43 72.91 -10.82
N GLU A 745 65.73 73.10 -9.69
CA GLU A 745 66.33 73.38 -8.36
C GLU A 745 67.12 72.21 -7.75
N LEU A 746 66.78 70.96 -8.09
CA LEU A 746 67.39 69.75 -7.53
C LEU A 746 68.08 68.86 -8.57
N THR A 747 68.16 69.32 -9.82
CA THR A 747 68.69 68.54 -10.96
C THR A 747 70.15 68.12 -10.79
N GLU A 748 70.96 68.93 -10.10
CA GLU A 748 72.34 68.57 -9.76
C GLU A 748 72.41 67.41 -8.76
N LEU A 749 71.52 67.39 -7.77
CA LEU A 749 71.43 66.31 -6.77
C LEU A 749 70.88 65.02 -7.40
N GLU A 750 69.91 65.14 -8.31
CA GLU A 750 69.36 64.02 -9.07
C GLU A 750 70.44 63.34 -9.92
N ARG A 751 71.23 64.13 -10.65
CA ARG A 751 72.36 63.63 -11.45
C ARG A 751 73.44 62.99 -10.57
N ALA A 752 73.78 63.60 -9.44
CA ALA A 752 74.80 63.07 -8.53
C ALA A 752 74.36 61.73 -7.89
N PHE A 753 73.09 61.61 -7.52
CA PHE A 753 72.57 60.36 -6.94
C PHE A 753 72.39 59.24 -7.97
N THR A 754 71.88 59.56 -9.16
CA THR A 754 71.73 58.57 -10.26
C THR A 754 73.07 58.04 -10.78
N LYS A 755 74.15 58.82 -10.64
CA LYS A 755 75.53 58.37 -10.92
C LYS A 755 76.18 57.57 -9.78
N GLY A 756 75.52 57.44 -8.63
CA GLY A 756 76.04 56.72 -7.45
C GLY A 756 77.11 57.48 -6.67
N GLU A 757 77.27 58.80 -6.89
CA GLU A 757 78.28 59.63 -6.21
C GLU A 757 77.85 60.03 -4.78
N LEU A 758 76.56 59.88 -4.44
CA LEU A 758 75.98 60.22 -3.14
C LEU A 758 75.31 59.02 -2.48
N SER A 759 75.52 58.85 -1.18
CA SER A 759 74.75 57.89 -0.37
C SER A 759 73.33 58.41 -0.09
N VAL A 760 72.41 57.54 0.30
CA VAL A 760 71.03 57.92 0.63
C VAL A 760 71.01 58.93 1.78
N LYS A 761 71.85 58.74 2.80
CA LYS A 761 72.02 59.71 3.89
C LYS A 761 72.50 61.07 3.40
N GLN A 762 73.47 61.11 2.49
CA GLN A 762 73.97 62.37 1.91
C GLN A 762 72.90 63.04 1.04
N LEU A 763 72.14 62.26 0.28
CA LEU A 763 70.99 62.74 -0.48
C LEU A 763 69.95 63.38 0.44
N VAL A 764 69.52 62.68 1.49
CA VAL A 764 68.55 63.16 2.48
C VAL A 764 69.02 64.44 3.15
N GLY A 765 70.28 64.50 3.58
CA GLY A 765 70.88 65.71 4.17
C GLY A 765 70.86 66.90 3.21
N LYS A 766 71.34 66.71 1.97
CA LYS A 766 71.36 67.78 0.96
C LYS A 766 69.95 68.24 0.54
N LEU A 767 68.96 67.34 0.53
CA LEU A 767 67.57 67.70 0.28
C LEU A 767 66.99 68.58 1.40
N GLY A 768 67.32 68.28 2.66
CA GLY A 768 66.93 69.10 3.80
C GLY A 768 67.61 70.47 3.85
N GLU A 769 68.82 70.61 3.28
CA GLU A 769 69.53 71.88 3.18
C GLU A 769 69.11 72.75 1.97
N SER A 770 68.28 72.21 1.08
CA SER A 770 67.86 72.88 -0.14
C SER A 770 67.04 74.15 0.14
N SER A 771 67.10 75.11 -0.79
CA SER A 771 66.25 76.31 -0.77
C SER A 771 64.76 75.96 -0.78
N LEU A 772 64.41 74.82 -1.38
CA LEU A 772 63.05 74.33 -1.45
C LEU A 772 62.54 73.90 -0.07
N TYR A 773 63.32 73.12 0.67
CA TYR A 773 62.94 72.69 2.02
C TYR A 773 62.79 73.89 2.95
N LEU A 774 63.68 74.87 2.81
CA LEU A 774 63.61 76.14 3.51
C LEU A 774 62.29 76.90 3.22
N LYS A 775 61.85 76.94 1.96
CA LYS A 775 60.60 77.60 1.55
C LYS A 775 59.35 76.91 2.10
N GLU A 776 59.32 75.57 2.09
CA GLU A 776 58.12 74.82 2.46
C GLU A 776 57.97 74.62 3.97
N PHE A 777 59.04 74.25 4.69
CA PHE A 777 58.94 73.79 6.07
C PHE A 777 59.63 74.68 7.10
N TYR A 778 60.41 75.69 6.68
CA TYR A 778 61.10 76.62 7.59
C TYR A 778 60.48 78.02 7.59
N GLN A 779 60.31 78.66 6.43
CA GLN A 779 59.80 80.04 6.36
C GLN A 779 58.36 80.21 6.87
N GLN A 780 57.52 79.18 6.70
CA GLN A 780 56.09 79.25 6.98
C GLN A 780 55.75 78.98 8.46
N TYR A 781 56.72 78.51 9.26
CA TYR A 781 56.45 77.92 10.56
C TYR A 781 57.44 78.38 11.64
N PRO A 782 57.00 78.47 12.92
CA PRO A 782 57.89 78.80 14.02
C PRO A 782 58.87 77.66 14.31
N ASN A 783 60.02 77.96 14.93
CA ASN A 783 61.08 76.96 15.22
C ASN A 783 60.58 75.70 15.92
N THR A 784 59.62 75.80 16.83
CA THR A 784 59.03 74.63 17.52
C THR A 784 58.32 73.69 16.54
N LYS A 785 57.59 74.24 15.57
CA LYS A 785 56.94 73.49 14.49
C LYS A 785 57.98 72.90 13.53
N VAL A 786 59.05 73.65 13.23
CA VAL A 786 60.18 73.16 12.43
C VAL A 786 60.85 71.96 13.11
N ILE A 787 60.95 71.94 14.44
CA ILE A 787 61.53 70.81 15.19
C ILE A 787 60.67 69.56 15.09
N GLU A 788 59.34 69.66 15.27
CA GLU A 788 58.47 68.49 15.10
C GLU A 788 58.45 67.97 13.65
N LEU A 789 58.49 68.87 12.66
CA LEU A 789 58.55 68.48 11.25
C LEU A 789 59.92 67.86 10.92
N GLY A 790 61.02 68.47 11.35
CA GLY A 790 62.37 67.92 11.14
C GLY A 790 62.53 66.53 11.74
N THR A 791 62.11 66.33 12.99
CA THR A 791 62.12 64.99 13.61
C THR A 791 61.19 64.00 12.88
N LYS A 792 60.03 64.45 12.34
CA LYS A 792 59.13 63.65 11.51
C LYS A 792 59.80 63.20 10.20
N HIS A 793 60.38 64.13 9.43
CA HIS A 793 60.96 63.82 8.12
C HIS A 793 62.22 62.98 8.22
N PHE A 794 63.13 63.35 9.12
CA PHE A 794 64.49 62.78 9.17
C PHE A 794 64.62 61.62 10.16
N LEU A 795 63.87 61.61 11.27
CA LEU A 795 63.95 60.54 12.28
C LEU A 795 62.73 59.61 12.30
N GLY A 796 61.69 59.92 11.54
CA GLY A 796 60.49 59.09 11.46
C GLY A 796 59.59 59.18 12.71
N ARG A 797 59.81 60.16 13.59
CA ARG A 797 59.18 60.25 14.92
C ARG A 797 58.95 61.69 15.39
N ALA A 798 58.27 61.85 16.52
CA ALA A 798 58.10 63.12 17.22
C ALA A 798 59.30 63.39 18.15
N PRO A 799 59.50 64.64 18.62
CA PRO A 799 60.41 64.94 19.71
C PRO A 799 60.06 64.13 20.97
N ASN A 800 61.08 63.57 21.63
CA ASN A 800 60.97 62.66 22.77
C ASN A 800 60.60 63.39 24.06
N ASN A 801 61.27 64.52 24.35
CA ASN A 801 61.14 65.24 25.62
C ASN A 801 61.45 66.75 25.46
N GLN A 802 61.26 67.50 26.54
CA GLN A 802 61.49 68.95 26.54
C GLN A 802 62.96 69.32 26.34
N ALA A 803 63.89 68.48 26.80
CA ALA A 803 65.33 68.71 26.62
C ALA A 803 65.73 68.68 25.13
N GLU A 804 65.17 67.74 24.34
CA GLU A 804 65.39 67.66 22.90
C GLU A 804 64.84 68.89 22.17
N ILE A 805 63.65 69.37 22.55
CA ILE A 805 63.07 70.60 22.00
C ILE A 805 63.96 71.81 22.32
N ARG A 806 64.41 71.95 23.56
CA ARG A 806 65.31 73.05 23.96
C ARG A 806 66.64 73.00 23.21
N TYR A 807 67.22 71.81 23.08
CA TYR A 807 68.47 71.58 22.35
C TYR A 807 68.36 72.01 20.88
N TYR A 808 67.33 71.55 20.16
CA TYR A 808 67.15 71.91 18.76
C TYR A 808 66.71 73.36 18.56
N ASN A 809 65.95 73.92 19.49
CA ASN A 809 65.57 75.34 19.43
C ASN A 809 66.81 76.24 19.57
N GLN A 810 67.76 75.87 20.43
CA GLN A 810 69.03 76.59 20.55
C GLN A 810 69.87 76.49 19.27
N ILE A 811 69.92 75.33 18.62
CA ILE A 811 70.63 75.15 17.34
C ILE A 811 69.98 76.01 16.24
N LEU A 812 68.66 75.96 16.11
CA LEU A 812 67.93 76.77 15.12
C LEU A 812 68.10 78.27 15.37
N ALA A 813 68.08 78.72 16.61
CA ALA A 813 68.26 80.13 16.98
C ALA A 813 69.68 80.65 16.72
N SER A 814 70.71 79.82 16.89
CA SER A 814 72.13 80.24 16.81
C SER A 814 72.78 80.00 15.45
N GLN A 815 72.47 78.89 14.78
CA GLN A 815 73.17 78.42 13.58
C GLN A 815 72.24 78.22 12.36
N GLY A 816 70.92 78.29 12.56
CA GLY A 816 69.92 78.17 11.50
C GLY A 816 69.65 76.74 11.02
N LEU A 817 68.90 76.62 9.91
CA LEU A 817 68.33 75.37 9.42
C LEU A 817 69.36 74.31 9.02
N LYS A 818 70.45 74.70 8.35
CA LYS A 818 71.45 73.75 7.83
C LYS A 818 72.11 72.96 8.98
N ALA A 819 72.51 73.66 10.04
CA ALA A 819 73.08 73.03 11.23
C ALA A 819 72.07 72.10 11.94
N PHE A 820 70.79 72.48 11.97
CA PHE A 820 69.73 71.63 12.52
C PHE A 820 69.57 70.32 11.73
N ILE A 821 69.52 70.37 10.39
CA ILE A 821 69.42 69.16 9.56
C ILE A 821 70.65 68.26 9.73
N GLN A 822 71.86 68.85 9.72
CA GLN A 822 73.09 68.10 9.96
C GLN A 822 73.10 67.44 11.34
N SER A 823 72.56 68.11 12.37
CA SER A 823 72.44 67.54 13.72
C SER A 823 71.48 66.34 13.80
N LEU A 824 70.43 66.30 12.97
CA LEU A 824 69.50 65.17 12.88
C LEU A 824 70.11 64.00 12.12
N VAL A 825 70.67 64.26 10.93
CA VAL A 825 71.19 63.22 10.03
C VAL A 825 72.49 62.58 10.56
N ASN A 826 73.31 63.35 11.28
CA ASN A 826 74.53 62.84 11.92
C ASN A 826 74.31 62.34 13.35
N SER A 827 73.07 62.29 13.83
CA SER A 827 72.77 61.74 15.16
C SER A 827 73.05 60.23 15.22
N ASN A 828 73.43 59.76 16.41
CA ASN A 828 73.60 58.32 16.66
C ASN A 828 72.31 57.55 16.39
N GLU A 829 71.15 58.15 16.66
CA GLU A 829 69.85 57.52 16.38
C GLU A 829 69.66 57.28 14.87
N TYR A 830 69.91 58.30 14.04
CA TYR A 830 69.80 58.15 12.58
C TYR A 830 70.73 57.03 12.07
N ALA A 831 71.98 57.01 12.56
CA ALA A 831 72.96 55.99 12.17
C ALA A 831 72.51 54.56 12.55
N THR A 832 71.92 54.37 13.75
CA THR A 832 71.48 53.05 14.20
C THR A 832 70.28 52.49 13.44
N ILE A 833 69.41 53.35 12.91
CA ILE A 833 68.10 52.94 12.38
C ILE A 833 68.06 52.95 10.86
N PHE A 834 68.64 53.98 10.25
CA PHE A 834 68.62 54.14 8.79
C PHE A 834 69.96 53.83 8.14
N SER A 835 71.06 53.86 8.90
CA SER A 835 72.42 53.76 8.35
C SER A 835 72.64 54.77 7.20
N ASP A 836 73.53 54.48 6.26
CA ASP A 836 73.79 55.35 5.12
C ASP A 836 72.89 55.07 3.90
N ASN A 837 72.14 53.96 3.93
CA ASN A 837 71.49 53.37 2.74
C ASN A 837 69.96 53.33 2.80
N ILE A 838 69.32 53.59 3.94
CA ILE A 838 67.86 53.50 4.09
C ILE A 838 67.24 54.90 4.06
N VAL A 839 66.15 55.05 3.30
CA VAL A 839 65.33 56.27 3.34
C VAL A 839 64.52 56.28 4.65
N PRO A 840 64.48 57.42 5.38
CA PRO A 840 63.66 57.51 6.57
C PRO A 840 62.21 57.11 6.32
N TYR A 841 61.59 56.44 7.29
CA TYR A 841 60.20 55.97 7.18
C TYR A 841 59.45 56.23 8.50
N ARG A 842 58.12 56.20 8.44
CA ARG A 842 57.26 56.36 9.64
C ARG A 842 57.54 55.23 10.64
N ARG A 843 57.97 55.60 11.84
CA ARG A 843 58.19 54.65 12.95
C ARG A 843 57.02 54.69 13.92
N PHE A 844 56.85 53.60 14.68
CA PHE A 844 55.86 53.46 15.75
C PHE A 844 56.59 53.25 17.09
N PRO A 845 57.14 54.32 17.71
CA PRO A 845 57.94 54.21 18.93
C PRO A 845 57.08 53.80 20.14
N THR A 846 57.59 52.93 21.00
CA THR A 846 56.83 52.40 22.16
C THR A 846 57.35 52.89 23.52
N LEU A 847 58.66 53.04 23.68
CA LEU A 847 59.28 53.25 24.99
C LEU A 847 59.10 54.67 25.57
N PRO A 848 59.28 55.78 24.80
CA PRO A 848 59.11 57.11 25.37
C PRO A 848 57.64 57.45 25.61
N ALA A 849 57.32 57.96 26.80
CA ALA A 849 55.96 58.01 27.36
C ALA A 849 54.87 58.62 26.45
N ALA A 850 55.16 59.68 25.72
CA ALA A 850 54.20 60.35 24.84
C ALA A 850 54.53 60.22 23.34
N ASN A 851 55.56 59.47 22.97
CA ASN A 851 56.05 59.48 21.58
C ASN A 851 55.10 58.72 20.63
N PHE A 852 54.52 57.60 21.05
CA PHE A 852 53.51 56.89 20.24
C PHE A 852 52.29 57.76 19.86
N PRO A 853 51.54 58.36 20.81
CA PRO A 853 50.37 59.18 20.43
C PRO A 853 50.77 60.47 19.70
N ASN A 854 51.93 61.05 20.01
CA ASN A 854 52.41 62.26 19.34
C ASN A 854 52.81 61.98 17.88
N THR A 855 53.49 60.87 17.61
CA THR A 855 53.80 60.45 16.23
C THR A 855 52.55 60.11 15.45
N GLU A 856 51.60 59.43 16.08
CA GLU A 856 50.32 59.13 15.44
C GLU A 856 49.59 60.40 15.01
N ARG A 857 49.53 61.43 15.86
CA ARG A 857 48.99 62.74 15.51
C ARG A 857 49.75 63.41 14.37
N LEU A 858 51.08 63.42 14.40
CA LEU A 858 51.90 64.06 13.37
C LEU A 858 51.73 63.45 11.97
N TYR A 859 51.62 62.12 11.89
CA TYR A 859 51.48 61.42 10.60
C TYR A 859 50.04 61.30 10.12
N ASN A 860 49.04 61.41 11.00
CA ASN A 860 47.63 61.45 10.60
C ASN A 860 47.21 62.87 10.15
N ASN A 861 47.98 63.91 10.51
CA ASN A 861 47.79 65.26 9.99
C ASN A 861 48.41 65.39 8.60
N PHE A 862 47.61 65.77 7.62
CA PHE A 862 48.06 66.03 6.25
C PHE A 862 48.84 67.34 6.13
N THR A 863 49.61 67.45 5.05
CA THR A 863 50.33 68.69 4.67
C THR A 863 49.39 69.89 4.70
N LYS A 864 49.74 70.91 5.50
CA LYS A 864 48.98 72.17 5.61
C LYS A 864 47.51 72.01 6.06
N GLN A 865 47.15 70.89 6.71
CA GLN A 865 45.79 70.66 7.22
C GLN A 865 45.40 71.67 8.31
N ASP A 866 46.26 71.84 9.32
CA ASP A 866 46.06 72.80 10.42
C ASP A 866 47.39 73.51 10.75
N PRO A 867 47.39 74.84 11.02
CA PRO A 867 48.59 75.58 11.39
C PRO A 867 49.03 75.36 12.85
N GLY A 868 48.24 74.62 13.64
CA GLY A 868 48.53 74.34 15.05
C GLY A 868 49.79 73.48 15.24
N ILE A 869 50.52 73.74 16.33
CA ILE A 869 51.70 72.93 16.73
C ILE A 869 51.19 71.71 17.48
N VAL A 870 51.60 70.50 17.07
CA VAL A 870 51.15 69.27 17.74
C VAL A 870 51.84 69.13 19.09
N ILE A 871 53.10 69.54 19.17
CA ILE A 871 53.94 69.43 20.37
C ILE A 871 54.59 70.80 20.65
N PRO A 872 53.87 71.74 21.30
CA PRO A 872 54.43 73.05 21.60
C PRO A 872 55.53 72.98 22.68
N SER A 873 55.29 72.20 23.73
CA SER A 873 56.21 71.85 24.80
C SER A 873 55.62 70.72 25.64
N PHE A 874 56.42 70.07 26.47
CA PHE A 874 55.91 69.17 27.49
C PHE A 874 55.51 69.95 28.75
N GLN A 875 54.49 69.47 29.47
CA GLN A 875 54.08 70.07 30.74
C GLN A 875 55.25 70.10 31.73
N ALA A 876 55.37 71.17 32.50
CA ALA A 876 56.44 71.34 33.47
C ALA A 876 56.38 70.23 34.53
N ALA A 877 57.45 69.45 34.64
CA ALA A 877 57.64 68.52 35.75
C ALA A 877 58.16 69.28 36.99
N VAL A 878 57.90 68.76 38.19
CA VAL A 878 58.40 69.34 39.44
C VAL A 878 59.94 69.20 39.49
N GLY A 879 60.67 70.32 39.33
CA GLY A 879 62.14 70.37 39.34
C GLY A 879 62.73 71.29 38.25
N ASN A 880 64.06 71.39 38.17
CA ASN A 880 64.78 72.21 37.17
C ASN A 880 65.15 71.40 35.92
N GLN A 881 64.16 70.85 35.22
CA GLN A 881 64.35 70.17 33.93
C GLN A 881 63.91 71.00 32.73
#